data_AF-A0A2D4FXG7-F1
#
_entry.id   AF-A0A2D4FXG7-F1
#
_cell.length_a   1.000
_cell.length_b   1.000
_cell.length_c   1.000
_cell.angle_alpha   90.00
_cell.angle_beta   90.00
_cell.angle_gamma   90.00
#
_symmetry.space_group_name_H-M   'P 1'
#
loop_
_entity.id
_entity.type
_entity.pdbx_description
1 polymer ?
#
loop_
_entity_poly.entity_id
_entity_poly.type
_entity_poly.pdbx_seq_one_letter_code
_entity_poly.pdbx_strand_id
1 'polypeptide(L)'
;GEDRLLFKRIFPPLKLLISFLFFLVDEQPYAVAIAGAPGVYGGKMAFWTQLGLLLWKNFTYRRRQKVQLLIEIIWPLFIFFILMSVRLSYPPYEQHECHFPNKAMPSAGTLPWVQGIICNAHNPCFRSPTPGETPRAVGNFNESIAYRLFNDAERLLSFSKDSSIKDVSLVLTKVLKFGEFVSGIKVQDFLVVNETFSEFLHHNASLSQPDIDEILNAEVNLQQIITSGYRISVEDLCNLTKLPKVVAIKNGSRALICSMPKEQLASLERAFQNNMDFIKPLMKRIPFNSALEDVKGTLDMLTQSLGNFIKELASMKSWSDMRQEVMFLTNVNSVSSSAAIYQSVSRIVCGHPEGGGLQIKSLNWYEDHNYKAFFGSNSSEDDAVNFYDNYTTPFCNNLMKNLESNPLSRIIWRALKPLLVGKVLYSPDTPVTRTIMSEVNKTFQELGVFHELGGMWEETGPKIKKFMEESQEMDLIRVLLKSEQVWKQHMVGSRWSWEEVAQFLAKHPEDVGPVNGSIYTWRDAFNETDRTIMTISHFMECVNLNKLEAVPDEGWLVSKSMELLDQRRFWAGIIFPEIAPKSVDLPHHVKYKIRMDIDSVERTNKIKDKFWDSGPRADPFDDLRYIWGGFTYLQDVIEQAIIRTLTGSEKKTGIYVQQMPYPCYVDDIFLRVMSRSMPLFMTLAWIYSVATIIKGIVYEKEARLKETMKIMGLNNGILWLSWFISSLIPILMSAGLLTFILKIGNLFPYSDPSVIFLFLSLFGVVTISQCFLISTFFSRANIAAACGGIIYFILYLPYVLCEAWQNYIGFYVRIFASLLSSVAFGYGCEYVSLFEEQGIGLQWNSFFERPVEEDNFSLTIAVFMMVLDSFLYGLMTWYIESVFPGQYGIPRPWYFPFMKSYWFG
;
A
#
# COMPACT_ATOMS: atom_id res chain seq x y z
N GLY A 1 9.57 -36.34 3.02
CA GLY A 1 10.15 -36.91 1.79
C GLY A 1 11.43 -36.21 1.39
N GLU A 2 11.45 -34.88 1.49
CA GLU A 2 12.58 -34.01 1.13
C GLU A 2 13.71 -33.99 2.18
N ASP A 3 13.43 -34.22 3.47
CA ASP A 3 14.48 -34.22 4.52
C ASP A 3 15.53 -35.33 4.37
N ARG A 4 15.15 -36.47 3.78
CA ARG A 4 16.08 -37.58 3.46
C ARG A 4 16.93 -37.31 2.22
N LEU A 5 16.48 -36.43 1.32
CA LEU A 5 17.23 -35.98 0.14
C LEU A 5 18.21 -34.87 0.51
N LEU A 6 17.85 -33.99 1.46
CA LEU A 6 18.75 -33.01 2.11
C LEU A 6 19.95 -33.69 2.78
N PHE A 7 19.71 -34.73 3.60
CA PHE A 7 20.79 -35.49 4.24
C PHE A 7 21.72 -36.20 3.25
N LYS A 8 21.21 -36.60 2.08
CA LYS A 8 22.00 -37.27 1.02
C LYS A 8 22.78 -36.30 0.12
N ARG A 9 22.37 -35.04 -0.02
CA ARG A 9 23.12 -34.00 -0.77
C ARG A 9 24.22 -33.32 0.03
N ILE A 10 24.12 -33.29 1.37
CA ILE A 10 25.08 -32.61 2.27
C ILE A 10 26.24 -33.52 2.68
N PHE A 11 26.05 -34.85 2.73
CA PHE A 11 27.10 -35.79 3.10
C PHE A 11 28.23 -36.05 2.08
N PRO A 12 28.08 -35.92 0.75
CA PRO A 12 29.20 -36.12 -0.17
C PRO A 12 30.37 -35.14 0.08
N PRO A 13 30.18 -33.82 0.30
CA PRO A 13 31.30 -32.95 0.64
C PRO A 13 31.85 -33.23 2.03
N LEU A 14 31.05 -33.63 3.03
CA LEU A 14 31.58 -33.98 4.36
C LEU A 14 32.39 -35.28 4.34
N LYS A 15 31.96 -36.30 3.58
CA LYS A 15 32.75 -37.52 3.36
C LYS A 15 33.98 -37.25 2.49
N LEU A 16 33.88 -36.42 1.46
CA LEU A 16 35.05 -36.01 0.67
C LEU A 16 36.01 -35.19 1.52
N LEU A 17 35.55 -34.31 2.39
CA LEU A 17 36.36 -33.42 3.23
C LEU A 17 36.94 -34.15 4.44
N ILE A 18 36.22 -35.14 5.02
CA ILE A 18 36.78 -36.10 5.98
C ILE A 18 37.77 -37.03 5.27
N SER A 19 37.49 -37.53 4.06
CA SER A 19 38.46 -38.28 3.27
C SER A 19 39.66 -37.43 2.86
N PHE A 20 39.50 -36.15 2.56
CA PHE A 20 40.57 -35.20 2.18
C PHE A 20 41.39 -34.80 3.42
N LEU A 21 40.76 -34.64 4.58
CA LEU A 21 41.44 -34.45 5.87
C LEU A 21 42.17 -35.72 6.31
N PHE A 22 41.61 -36.92 6.07
CA PHE A 22 42.34 -38.18 6.26
C PHE A 22 43.47 -38.32 5.24
N PHE A 23 43.28 -37.91 3.98
CA PHE A 23 44.29 -37.95 2.92
C PHE A 23 45.46 -37.00 3.20
N LEU A 24 45.19 -35.81 3.74
CA LEU A 24 46.22 -34.85 4.21
C LEU A 24 46.95 -35.32 5.48
N VAL A 25 46.32 -36.20 6.28
CA VAL A 25 46.95 -36.82 7.47
C VAL A 25 47.75 -38.08 7.12
N ASP A 26 47.46 -38.73 5.99
CA ASP A 26 48.10 -39.96 5.51
C ASP A 26 49.05 -39.79 4.31
N GLU A 27 49.41 -38.56 3.92
CA GLU A 27 50.52 -38.39 2.97
C GLU A 27 51.86 -38.76 3.61
N GLN A 28 52.43 -39.86 3.10
CA GLN A 28 53.80 -40.29 3.31
C GLN A 28 54.76 -39.12 3.06
N PRO A 29 55.73 -38.83 3.95
CA PRO A 29 56.71 -37.81 3.66
C PRO A 29 57.59 -38.31 2.50
N TYR A 30 57.56 -37.61 1.37
CA TYR A 30 58.71 -37.61 0.47
C TYR A 30 59.92 -37.18 1.30
N ALA A 31 60.82 -38.13 1.48
CA ALA A 31 62.08 -37.94 2.14
C ALA A 31 62.81 -36.77 1.47
N VAL A 32 62.89 -35.62 2.16
CA VAL A 32 64.00 -34.71 1.93
C VAL A 32 65.22 -35.42 2.49
N ALA A 33 65.96 -36.07 1.60
CA ALA A 33 67.26 -36.62 1.87
C ALA A 33 68.17 -35.49 2.40
N ILE A 34 68.44 -35.51 3.71
CA ILE A 34 69.57 -34.80 4.27
C ILE A 34 70.60 -35.86 4.60
N ALA A 35 71.58 -35.96 3.71
CA ALA A 35 72.78 -36.76 3.86
C ALA A 35 73.54 -36.36 5.14
N GLY A 36 74.04 -37.38 5.82
CA GLY A 36 75.25 -37.31 6.64
C GLY A 36 75.13 -36.54 7.96
N ALA A 37 75.23 -37.27 9.05
CA ALA A 37 75.93 -36.74 10.22
C ALA A 37 77.37 -36.39 9.81
N PRO A 38 77.90 -35.22 10.20
CA PRO A 38 79.29 -35.12 10.54
C PRO A 38 79.41 -34.83 12.04
N GLY A 39 80.31 -35.56 12.67
CA GLY A 39 80.76 -35.24 14.01
C GLY A 39 81.30 -33.82 14.12
N VAL A 40 81.31 -33.34 15.36
CA VAL A 40 82.30 -32.43 15.97
C VAL A 40 83.18 -31.69 14.96
N TYR A 41 82.84 -30.44 14.62
CA TYR A 41 83.74 -29.28 14.49
C TYR A 41 82.90 -28.02 14.16
N GLY A 42 83.23 -26.89 14.78
CA GLY A 42 82.41 -25.68 14.83
C GLY A 42 82.19 -24.98 13.47
N GLY A 43 81.01 -25.20 12.88
CA GLY A 43 80.44 -24.37 11.81
C GLY A 43 79.02 -23.94 12.18
N LYS A 44 78.71 -22.64 12.09
CA LYS A 44 77.34 -22.13 12.33
C LYS A 44 76.38 -22.76 11.33
N MET A 45 75.37 -23.51 11.80
CA MET A 45 74.27 -23.98 10.96
C MET A 45 73.58 -22.79 10.26
N ALA A 46 73.22 -22.96 8.98
CA ALA A 46 72.52 -21.94 8.22
C ALA A 46 71.13 -21.62 8.80
N PHE A 47 70.70 -20.37 8.71
CA PHE A 47 69.40 -19.89 9.25
C PHE A 47 68.21 -20.76 8.81
N TRP A 48 68.16 -21.15 7.54
CA TRP A 48 67.08 -21.94 6.96
C TRP A 48 67.05 -23.39 7.46
N THR A 49 68.20 -24.02 7.72
CA THR A 49 68.22 -25.38 8.27
C THR A 49 67.79 -25.40 9.74
N GLN A 50 68.17 -24.37 10.52
CA GLN A 50 67.68 -24.19 11.88
C GLN A 50 66.17 -23.98 11.93
N LEU A 51 65.64 -23.09 11.07
CA LEU A 51 64.20 -22.83 10.99
C LEU A 51 63.42 -24.07 10.53
N GLY A 52 63.91 -24.80 9.52
CA GLY A 52 63.28 -26.03 9.04
C GLY A 52 63.16 -27.11 10.12
N LEU A 53 64.21 -27.29 10.94
CA LEU A 53 64.20 -28.28 12.02
C LEU A 53 63.27 -27.86 13.18
N LEU A 54 63.18 -26.57 13.49
CA LEU A 54 62.21 -26.05 14.46
C LEU A 54 60.76 -26.16 13.96
N LEU A 55 60.52 -25.94 12.66
CA LEU A 55 59.21 -26.18 12.06
C LEU A 55 58.85 -27.67 12.12
N TRP A 56 59.80 -28.57 11.86
CA TRP A 56 59.59 -30.00 12.03
C TRP A 56 59.25 -30.37 13.48
N LYS A 57 59.89 -29.73 14.48
CA LYS A 57 59.53 -29.88 15.90
C LYS A 57 58.07 -29.48 16.13
N ASN A 58 57.66 -28.29 15.72
CA ASN A 58 56.31 -27.78 15.96
C ASN A 58 55.24 -28.57 15.20
N PHE A 59 55.53 -28.97 13.96
CA PHE A 59 54.67 -29.85 13.16
C PHE A 59 54.53 -31.23 13.81
N THR A 60 55.63 -31.83 14.27
CA THR A 60 55.62 -33.13 14.95
C THR A 60 54.84 -33.08 16.26
N TYR A 61 54.94 -31.96 17.01
CA TYR A 61 54.16 -31.74 18.23
C TYR A 61 52.65 -31.80 17.94
N ARG A 62 52.18 -31.05 16.93
CA ARG A 62 50.77 -31.06 16.51
C ARG A 62 50.35 -32.41 15.91
N ARG A 63 51.19 -33.05 15.10
CA ARG A 63 50.93 -34.37 14.49
C ARG A 63 50.73 -35.47 15.53
N ARG A 64 51.46 -35.43 16.65
CA ARG A 64 51.29 -36.38 17.76
C ARG A 64 49.99 -36.14 18.54
N GLN A 65 49.44 -34.94 18.51
CA GLN A 65 48.19 -34.55 19.18
C GLN A 65 47.00 -34.51 18.20
N LYS A 66 46.74 -35.63 17.52
CA LYS A 66 45.73 -35.75 16.45
C LYS A 66 44.34 -35.20 16.84
N VAL A 67 43.90 -35.44 18.08
CA VAL A 67 42.60 -34.98 18.57
C VAL A 67 42.51 -33.45 18.64
N GLN A 68 43.58 -32.78 19.07
CA GLN A 68 43.58 -31.32 19.18
C GLN A 68 43.56 -30.66 17.80
N LEU A 69 44.36 -31.18 16.85
CA LEU A 69 44.38 -30.69 15.47
C LEU A 69 43.02 -30.91 14.78
N LEU A 70 42.36 -32.03 15.03
CA LEU A 70 41.03 -32.32 14.49
C LEU A 70 39.97 -31.37 15.07
N ILE A 71 39.98 -31.10 16.38
CA ILE A 71 39.06 -30.13 17.00
C ILE A 71 39.34 -28.71 16.48
N GLU A 72 40.61 -28.33 16.33
CA GLU A 72 41.02 -27.01 15.82
C GLU A 72 40.47 -26.70 14.43
N ILE A 73 40.33 -27.73 13.58
CA ILE A 73 39.77 -27.58 12.22
C ILE A 73 38.25 -27.72 12.24
N ILE A 74 37.69 -28.71 12.95
CA ILE A 74 36.25 -29.01 12.91
C ILE A 74 35.42 -27.96 13.65
N TRP A 75 35.95 -27.36 14.72
CA TRP A 75 35.20 -26.41 15.54
C TRP A 75 34.68 -25.18 14.75
N PRO A 76 35.53 -24.44 13.98
CA PRO A 76 35.05 -23.42 13.06
C PRO A 76 33.98 -23.91 12.09
N LEU A 77 34.19 -25.08 11.48
CA LEU A 77 33.26 -25.61 10.48
C LEU A 77 31.89 -25.89 11.10
N PHE A 78 31.87 -26.46 12.31
CA PHE A 78 30.61 -26.78 13.02
C PHE A 78 29.75 -25.53 13.27
N ILE A 79 30.35 -24.43 13.74
CA ILE A 79 29.62 -23.16 13.96
C ILE A 79 29.03 -22.63 12.64
N PHE A 80 29.82 -22.63 11.56
CA PHE A 80 29.36 -22.13 10.27
C PHE A 80 28.38 -23.06 9.56
N PHE A 81 28.40 -24.36 9.83
CA PHE A 81 27.35 -25.28 9.37
C PHE A 81 26.00 -24.99 10.03
N ILE A 82 25.98 -24.63 11.32
CA ILE A 82 24.74 -24.21 12.00
C ILE A 82 24.21 -22.92 11.35
N LEU A 83 25.07 -21.93 11.11
CA LEU A 83 24.68 -20.68 10.44
C LEU A 83 24.13 -20.93 9.04
N MET A 84 24.78 -21.81 8.26
CA MET A 84 24.29 -22.24 6.95
C MET A 84 22.91 -22.92 7.04
N SER A 85 22.65 -23.71 8.09
CA SER A 85 21.33 -24.32 8.30
C SER A 85 20.24 -23.26 8.60
N VAL A 86 20.58 -22.22 9.36
CA VAL A 86 19.66 -21.10 9.63
C VAL A 86 19.41 -20.31 8.34
N ARG A 87 20.45 -20.05 7.54
CA ARG A 87 20.33 -19.42 6.22
C ARG A 87 19.34 -20.14 5.31
N LEU A 88 19.39 -21.47 5.26
CA LEU A 88 18.46 -22.27 4.44
C LEU A 88 17.01 -22.21 4.91
N SER A 89 16.77 -21.81 6.17
CA SER A 89 15.42 -21.69 6.73
C SER A 89 14.76 -20.34 6.39
N TYR A 90 15.57 -19.32 6.07
CA TYR A 90 15.13 -17.97 5.73
C TYR A 90 15.70 -17.55 4.36
N PRO A 91 15.04 -17.92 3.25
CA PRO A 91 15.48 -17.54 1.91
C PRO A 91 15.31 -16.02 1.69
N PRO A 92 16.16 -15.40 0.85
CA PRO A 92 16.00 -14.01 0.46
C PRO A 92 14.71 -13.80 -0.35
N TYR A 93 14.06 -12.66 -0.17
CA TYR A 93 12.86 -12.27 -0.92
C TYR A 93 13.20 -11.16 -1.91
N GLU A 94 13.07 -11.43 -3.20
CA GLU A 94 13.32 -10.43 -4.25
C GLU A 94 12.07 -9.58 -4.48
N GLN A 95 12.24 -8.26 -4.48
CA GLN A 95 11.20 -7.30 -4.79
C GLN A 95 11.49 -6.58 -6.10
N HIS A 96 10.45 -6.41 -6.92
CA HIS A 96 10.54 -5.62 -8.14
C HIS A 96 10.64 -4.13 -7.81
N GLU A 97 11.00 -3.33 -8.81
CA GLU A 97 10.89 -1.87 -8.72
C GLU A 97 9.47 -1.50 -8.32
N CYS A 98 9.36 -0.65 -7.31
CA CYS A 98 8.12 -0.38 -6.62
C CYS A 98 7.61 1.02 -6.93
N HIS A 99 6.47 1.09 -7.59
CA HIS A 99 5.75 2.31 -7.91
C HIS A 99 4.51 2.45 -7.04
N PHE A 100 4.20 3.68 -6.63
CA PHE A 100 3.12 3.95 -5.69
C PHE A 100 2.04 4.82 -6.34
N PRO A 101 0.77 4.67 -5.94
CA PRO A 101 -0.27 5.60 -6.35
C PRO A 101 -0.17 6.92 -5.58
N ASN A 102 -0.49 8.02 -6.27
CA ASN A 102 -0.61 9.32 -5.63
C ASN A 102 -1.83 9.37 -4.69
N LYS A 103 -1.72 10.16 -3.63
CA LYS A 103 -2.79 10.40 -2.66
C LYS A 103 -3.24 11.85 -2.76
N ALA A 104 -4.52 12.06 -2.99
CA ALA A 104 -5.08 13.41 -3.07
C ALA A 104 -5.23 13.99 -1.66
N MET A 105 -4.89 15.28 -1.51
CA MET A 105 -5.17 16.03 -0.29
C MET A 105 -6.54 16.72 -0.40
N PRO A 106 -7.17 17.12 0.73
CA PRO A 106 -8.50 17.75 0.70
C PRO A 106 -8.61 18.96 -0.23
N SER A 107 -7.53 19.73 -0.41
CA SER A 107 -7.47 20.87 -1.34
C SER A 107 -7.67 20.49 -2.82
N ALA A 108 -7.35 19.26 -3.21
CA ALA A 108 -7.57 18.75 -4.57
C ALA A 108 -9.05 18.48 -4.89
N GLY A 109 -9.89 18.40 -3.85
CA GLY A 109 -11.32 18.13 -3.94
C GLY A 109 -11.72 16.99 -3.01
N THR A 110 -12.95 17.06 -2.50
CA THR A 110 -13.49 16.07 -1.55
C THR A 110 -13.57 14.67 -2.16
N LEU A 111 -14.03 14.55 -3.40
CA LEU A 111 -14.14 13.26 -4.10
C LEU A 111 -12.78 12.55 -4.29
N PRO A 112 -11.76 13.16 -4.94
CA PRO A 112 -10.46 12.50 -5.12
C PRO A 112 -9.77 12.20 -3.79
N TRP A 113 -9.98 13.03 -2.76
CA TRP A 113 -9.48 12.77 -1.40
C TRP A 113 -10.11 11.52 -0.78
N VAL A 114 -11.45 11.41 -0.78
CA VAL A 114 -12.14 10.22 -0.26
C VAL A 114 -11.78 8.96 -1.06
N GLN A 115 -11.69 9.07 -2.39
CA GLN A 115 -11.19 7.98 -3.24
C GLN A 115 -9.76 7.58 -2.87
N GLY A 116 -8.89 8.56 -2.58
CA GLY A 116 -7.53 8.30 -2.13
C GLY A 116 -7.45 7.52 -0.81
N ILE A 117 -8.37 7.77 0.14
CA ILE A 117 -8.42 7.02 1.41
C ILE A 117 -8.91 5.58 1.18
N ILE A 118 -9.94 5.39 0.37
CA ILE A 118 -10.55 4.07 0.17
C ILE A 118 -9.68 3.19 -0.74
N CYS A 119 -9.24 3.73 -1.89
CA CYS A 119 -8.59 2.97 -2.96
C CYS A 119 -7.11 2.69 -2.72
N ASN A 120 -6.43 3.60 -2.02
CA ASN A 120 -5.00 3.44 -1.72
C ASN A 120 -4.79 2.93 -0.30
N ALA A 121 -5.76 2.19 0.23
CA ALA A 121 -5.79 1.79 1.63
C ALA A 121 -4.58 0.95 2.04
N HIS A 122 -4.22 0.02 1.17
CA HIS A 122 -3.11 -0.90 1.37
C HIS A 122 -1.77 -0.36 0.84
N ASN A 123 -1.74 0.87 0.29
CA ASN A 123 -0.60 1.44 -0.42
C ASN A 123 0.13 0.43 -1.32
N PRO A 124 -0.58 -0.20 -2.29
CA PRO A 124 -0.04 -1.32 -3.04
C PRO A 124 1.17 -0.90 -3.89
N CYS A 125 2.16 -1.79 -3.95
CA CYS A 125 3.34 -1.65 -4.79
C CYS A 125 3.08 -2.16 -6.20
N PHE A 126 3.11 -1.27 -7.20
CA PHE A 126 3.00 -1.63 -8.61
C PHE A 126 4.37 -1.82 -9.25
N ARG A 127 4.47 -2.76 -10.18
CA ARG A 127 5.71 -3.03 -10.93
C ARG A 127 6.01 -1.99 -12.01
N SER A 128 4.99 -1.27 -12.46
CA SER A 128 5.10 -0.25 -13.50
C SER A 128 4.60 1.10 -12.98
N PRO A 129 5.13 2.22 -13.50
CA PRO A 129 4.69 3.55 -13.13
C PRO A 129 3.18 3.71 -13.22
N THR A 130 2.58 4.24 -12.16
CA THR A 130 1.15 4.58 -12.19
C THR A 130 0.93 5.87 -13.00
N PRO A 131 -0.26 6.11 -13.58
CA PRO A 131 -0.52 7.33 -14.35
C PRO A 131 -0.17 8.62 -13.59
N GLY A 132 -0.38 8.65 -12.28
CA GLY A 132 -0.03 9.78 -11.40
C GLY A 132 1.47 10.08 -11.27
N GLU A 133 2.36 9.15 -11.63
CA GLU A 133 3.81 9.39 -11.69
C GLU A 133 4.25 10.02 -13.02
N THR A 134 3.40 9.97 -14.05
CA THR A 134 3.72 10.51 -15.36
C THR A 134 3.51 12.03 -15.41
N PRO A 135 4.36 12.77 -16.13
CA PRO A 135 4.18 14.21 -16.26
C PRO A 135 2.83 14.52 -16.94
N ARG A 136 2.09 15.50 -16.41
CA ARG A 136 0.79 16.04 -16.90
C ARG A 136 -0.46 15.26 -16.47
N ALA A 137 -0.39 13.95 -16.21
CA ALA A 137 -1.54 13.19 -15.73
C ALA A 137 -1.49 13.08 -14.19
N VAL A 138 -2.52 13.60 -13.51
CA VAL A 138 -2.60 13.58 -12.04
C VAL A 138 -3.72 12.68 -11.54
N GLY A 139 -4.79 12.51 -12.31
CA GLY A 139 -5.95 11.70 -11.92
C GLY A 139 -5.75 10.22 -12.18
N ASN A 140 -5.73 9.40 -11.10
CA ASN A 140 -5.73 7.95 -11.18
C ASN A 140 -7.14 7.34 -11.31
N PHE A 141 -8.20 8.11 -11.03
CA PHE A 141 -9.57 7.57 -10.84
C PHE A 141 -10.56 7.86 -11.97
N ASN A 142 -10.09 8.23 -13.16
CA ASN A 142 -10.98 8.56 -14.29
C ASN A 142 -11.88 7.38 -14.72
N GLU A 143 -11.43 6.14 -14.51
CA GLU A 143 -12.20 4.93 -14.83
C GLU A 143 -13.24 4.58 -13.76
N SER A 144 -13.14 5.17 -12.55
CA SER A 144 -14.06 4.91 -11.45
C SER A 144 -15.50 5.24 -11.84
N ILE A 145 -16.43 4.39 -11.40
CA ILE A 145 -17.86 4.58 -11.67
C ILE A 145 -18.34 5.83 -10.92
N ALA A 146 -17.86 6.04 -9.69
CA ALA A 146 -18.17 7.22 -8.90
C ALA A 146 -17.77 8.53 -9.59
N TYR A 147 -16.55 8.65 -10.11
CA TYR A 147 -16.12 9.84 -10.85
C TYR A 147 -16.98 10.07 -12.11
N ARG A 148 -17.25 9.00 -12.87
CA ARG A 148 -18.12 9.06 -14.05
C ARG A 148 -19.54 9.52 -13.71
N LEU A 149 -20.10 9.10 -12.59
CA LEU A 149 -21.42 9.55 -12.12
C LEU A 149 -21.45 11.06 -11.85
N PHE A 150 -20.44 11.61 -11.16
CA PHE A 150 -20.38 13.06 -10.91
C PHE A 150 -20.16 13.86 -12.19
N ASN A 151 -19.30 13.37 -13.08
CA ASN A 151 -19.08 13.98 -14.38
C ASN A 151 -20.36 13.93 -15.26
N ASP A 152 -21.13 12.85 -15.21
CA ASP A 152 -22.42 12.75 -15.90
C ASP A 152 -23.46 13.67 -15.26
N ALA A 153 -23.45 13.85 -13.93
CA ALA A 153 -24.29 14.83 -13.25
C ALA A 153 -23.94 16.28 -13.65
N GLU A 154 -22.66 16.62 -13.78
CA GLU A 154 -22.22 17.92 -14.29
C GLU A 154 -22.66 18.14 -15.74
N ARG A 155 -22.56 17.11 -16.58
CA ARG A 155 -23.09 17.13 -17.95
C ARG A 155 -24.61 17.33 -17.97
N LEU A 156 -25.35 16.66 -17.09
CA LEU A 156 -26.80 16.84 -16.98
C LEU A 156 -27.18 18.24 -16.50
N LEU A 157 -26.48 18.80 -15.52
CA LEU A 157 -26.74 20.15 -15.00
C LEU A 157 -26.39 21.24 -16.03
N SER A 158 -25.33 21.03 -16.82
CA SER A 158 -25.00 21.94 -17.92
C SER A 158 -25.99 21.83 -19.07
N PHE A 159 -26.48 20.62 -19.37
CA PHE A 159 -27.52 20.37 -20.36
C PHE A 159 -28.91 20.82 -19.90
N SER A 160 -29.25 20.78 -18.60
CA SER A 160 -30.58 21.15 -18.08
C SER A 160 -30.94 22.64 -18.27
N LYS A 161 -30.02 23.44 -18.81
CA LYS A 161 -30.32 24.79 -19.32
C LYS A 161 -31.17 24.75 -20.60
N ASP A 162 -31.42 23.58 -21.18
CA ASP A 162 -32.23 23.41 -22.38
C ASP A 162 -33.72 23.74 -22.18
N SER A 163 -34.37 24.14 -23.28
CA SER A 163 -35.77 24.55 -23.31
C SER A 163 -36.76 23.38 -23.41
N SER A 164 -36.33 22.11 -23.42
CA SER A 164 -37.18 20.96 -23.80
C SER A 164 -38.52 20.88 -23.05
N ILE A 165 -38.53 21.01 -21.71
CA ILE A 165 -39.78 21.00 -20.92
C ILE A 165 -40.61 22.27 -21.17
N LYS A 166 -39.96 23.41 -21.41
CA LYS A 166 -40.66 24.64 -21.83
C LYS A 166 -41.28 24.46 -23.20
N ASP A 167 -40.63 23.74 -24.11
CA ASP A 167 -41.14 23.44 -25.45
C ASP A 167 -42.33 22.46 -25.36
N VAL A 168 -42.29 21.48 -24.46
CA VAL A 168 -43.47 20.64 -24.13
C VAL A 168 -44.63 21.50 -23.64
N SER A 169 -44.37 22.42 -22.71
CA SER A 169 -45.40 23.32 -22.19
C SER A 169 -45.94 24.27 -23.28
N LEU A 170 -45.08 24.72 -24.21
CA LEU A 170 -45.45 25.57 -25.33
C LEU A 170 -46.34 24.81 -26.32
N VAL A 171 -45.99 23.57 -26.64
CA VAL A 171 -46.82 22.67 -27.46
C VAL A 171 -48.15 22.44 -26.77
N LEU A 172 -48.17 22.14 -25.47
CA LEU A 172 -49.40 21.97 -24.70
C LEU A 172 -50.27 23.24 -24.76
N THR A 173 -49.66 24.43 -24.59
CA THR A 173 -50.38 25.71 -24.63
C THR A 173 -50.95 26.01 -26.03
N LYS A 174 -50.23 25.65 -27.10
CA LYS A 174 -50.71 25.78 -28.49
C LYS A 174 -51.81 24.76 -28.79
N VAL A 175 -51.72 23.54 -28.25
CA VAL A 175 -52.73 22.49 -28.40
C VAL A 175 -54.01 22.83 -27.64
N LEU A 176 -53.90 23.40 -26.44
CA LEU A 176 -55.04 23.87 -25.63
C LEU A 176 -55.76 25.08 -26.25
N LYS A 177 -55.12 25.79 -27.20
CA LYS A 177 -55.75 26.87 -27.97
C LYS A 177 -56.60 26.38 -29.14
N PHE A 178 -56.54 25.10 -29.51
CA PHE A 178 -57.52 24.52 -30.44
C PHE A 178 -58.88 24.40 -29.75
N GLY A 179 -59.95 24.81 -30.41
CA GLY A 179 -61.32 24.57 -29.94
C GLY A 179 -61.70 23.08 -29.99
N GLU A 180 -62.82 22.72 -29.35
CA GLU A 180 -63.27 21.33 -29.13
C GLU A 180 -63.40 20.47 -30.40
N PHE A 181 -63.57 21.08 -31.58
CA PHE A 181 -63.62 20.37 -32.87
C PHE A 181 -62.87 21.16 -33.95
N VAL A 182 -61.86 20.54 -34.56
CA VAL A 182 -61.27 21.01 -35.83
C VAL A 182 -62.02 20.30 -36.94
N SER A 183 -62.80 21.05 -37.72
CA SER A 183 -63.57 20.50 -38.84
C SER A 183 -62.64 19.83 -39.85
N GLY A 184 -62.89 18.56 -40.16
CA GLY A 184 -62.24 17.84 -41.27
C GLY A 184 -61.20 16.77 -40.90
N ILE A 185 -61.04 16.41 -39.62
CA ILE A 185 -60.17 15.29 -39.20
C ILE A 185 -61.03 14.11 -38.73
N LYS A 186 -60.87 12.96 -39.39
CA LYS A 186 -61.69 11.76 -39.20
C LYS A 186 -60.89 10.64 -38.51
N VAL A 187 -61.57 9.67 -37.91
CA VAL A 187 -60.94 8.49 -37.27
C VAL A 187 -59.99 7.75 -38.23
N GLN A 188 -60.36 7.60 -39.50
CA GLN A 188 -59.52 6.98 -40.54
C GLN A 188 -58.15 7.68 -40.74
N ASP A 189 -58.03 8.97 -40.41
CA ASP A 189 -56.79 9.71 -40.62
C ASP A 189 -55.69 9.33 -39.62
N PHE A 190 -56.08 8.72 -38.49
CA PHE A 190 -55.20 8.24 -37.42
C PHE A 190 -54.73 6.78 -37.61
N LEU A 191 -55.35 5.99 -38.50
CA LEU A 191 -55.01 4.56 -38.66
C LEU A 191 -53.70 4.34 -39.44
N VAL A 192 -52.88 3.35 -39.07
CA VAL A 192 -51.61 3.00 -39.74
C VAL A 192 -51.85 2.50 -41.19
N VAL A 193 -50.88 2.71 -42.09
CA VAL A 193 -50.97 2.31 -43.50
C VAL A 193 -50.77 0.80 -43.64
N ASN A 194 -51.84 0.03 -43.38
CA ASN A 194 -52.14 -1.36 -43.76
C ASN A 194 -53.34 -1.80 -42.90
N GLU A 195 -54.53 -1.86 -43.51
CA GLU A 195 -55.84 -1.87 -42.85
C GLU A 195 -56.21 -3.16 -42.08
N THR A 196 -55.61 -3.42 -40.91
CA THR A 196 -56.02 -4.58 -40.08
C THR A 196 -57.24 -4.29 -39.18
N PHE A 197 -57.53 -3.02 -38.89
CA PHE A 197 -58.63 -2.64 -38.00
C PHE A 197 -60.00 -2.75 -38.66
N SER A 198 -60.16 -2.34 -39.93
CA SER A 198 -61.40 -2.54 -40.70
C SER A 198 -61.67 -4.02 -40.94
N GLU A 199 -60.62 -4.82 -41.23
CA GLU A 199 -60.70 -6.28 -41.30
C GLU A 199 -61.10 -6.91 -39.97
N PHE A 200 -60.56 -6.43 -38.85
CA PHE A 200 -60.94 -6.89 -37.51
C PHE A 200 -62.40 -6.56 -37.17
N LEU A 201 -62.86 -5.34 -37.48
CA LEU A 201 -64.25 -4.92 -37.28
C LEU A 201 -65.23 -5.77 -38.12
N HIS A 202 -64.81 -6.17 -39.32
CA HIS A 202 -65.63 -6.96 -40.24
C HIS A 202 -65.63 -8.46 -39.89
N HIS A 203 -64.47 -9.06 -39.58
CA HIS A 203 -64.32 -10.51 -39.35
C HIS A 203 -64.51 -10.94 -37.89
N ASN A 204 -63.97 -10.18 -36.93
CA ASN A 204 -63.99 -10.56 -35.51
C ASN A 204 -65.11 -9.89 -34.72
N ALA A 205 -65.50 -8.65 -35.08
CA ALA A 205 -66.59 -7.92 -34.43
C ALA A 205 -67.93 -8.02 -35.17
N SER A 206 -67.98 -8.64 -36.35
CA SER A 206 -69.20 -8.89 -37.15
C SER A 206 -70.07 -7.65 -37.42
N LEU A 207 -69.44 -6.48 -37.60
CA LEU A 207 -70.14 -5.22 -37.91
C LEU A 207 -70.48 -5.14 -39.40
N SER A 208 -71.58 -4.45 -39.73
CA SER A 208 -71.98 -4.23 -41.13
C SER A 208 -71.16 -3.08 -41.76
N GLN A 209 -70.89 -3.15 -43.07
CA GLN A 209 -70.14 -2.11 -43.81
C GLN A 209 -70.60 -0.65 -43.56
N PRO A 210 -71.91 -0.31 -43.49
CA PRO A 210 -72.34 1.05 -43.18
C PRO A 210 -72.01 1.51 -41.76
N ASP A 211 -71.97 0.58 -40.79
CA ASP A 211 -71.56 0.90 -39.41
C ASP A 211 -70.04 1.14 -39.33
N ILE A 212 -69.26 0.41 -40.13
CA ILE A 212 -67.80 0.58 -40.25
C ILE A 212 -67.49 1.95 -40.87
N ASP A 213 -68.17 2.32 -41.95
CA ASP A 213 -68.00 3.62 -42.60
C ASP A 213 -68.40 4.78 -41.68
N GLU A 214 -69.41 4.60 -40.83
CA GLU A 214 -69.81 5.59 -39.83
C GLU A 214 -68.74 5.79 -38.74
N ILE A 215 -68.15 4.70 -38.25
CA ILE A 215 -67.08 4.75 -37.24
C ILE A 215 -65.80 5.38 -37.81
N LEU A 216 -65.43 5.04 -39.04
CA LEU A 216 -64.22 5.55 -39.70
C LEU A 216 -64.32 7.03 -40.09
N ASN A 217 -65.53 7.52 -40.39
CA ASN A 217 -65.79 8.91 -40.76
C ASN A 217 -66.18 9.82 -39.60
N ALA A 218 -66.24 9.31 -38.37
CA ALA A 218 -66.61 10.11 -37.20
C ALA A 218 -65.61 11.25 -36.96
N GLU A 219 -66.12 12.44 -36.58
CA GLU A 219 -65.30 13.59 -36.22
C GLU A 219 -64.76 13.45 -34.80
N VAL A 220 -63.53 13.92 -34.61
CA VAL A 220 -62.74 13.62 -33.42
C VAL A 220 -62.20 14.89 -32.77
N ASN A 221 -62.24 14.94 -31.43
CA ASN A 221 -61.67 16.06 -30.67
C ASN A 221 -60.14 15.88 -30.55
N LEU A 222 -59.38 16.66 -31.33
CA LEU A 222 -57.91 16.61 -31.34
C LEU A 222 -57.27 17.00 -30.01
N GLN A 223 -57.85 17.96 -29.28
CA GLN A 223 -57.30 18.39 -28.00
C GLN A 223 -57.30 17.21 -27.02
N GLN A 224 -58.45 16.54 -26.87
CA GLN A 224 -58.60 15.43 -25.95
C GLN A 224 -57.78 14.19 -26.37
N ILE A 225 -57.62 13.96 -27.68
CA ILE A 225 -56.77 12.87 -28.19
C ILE A 225 -55.29 13.12 -27.99
N ILE A 226 -54.81 14.35 -28.19
CA ILE A 226 -53.37 14.65 -28.04
C ILE A 226 -52.99 14.64 -26.54
N THR A 227 -53.87 15.10 -25.64
CA THR A 227 -53.58 15.15 -24.20
C THR A 227 -53.90 13.86 -23.45
N SER A 228 -54.85 13.05 -23.95
CA SER A 228 -55.33 11.86 -23.23
C SER A 228 -55.61 10.64 -24.11
N GLY A 229 -55.19 10.65 -25.38
CA GLY A 229 -55.51 9.61 -26.37
C GLY A 229 -55.07 8.21 -25.98
N TYR A 230 -53.98 8.10 -25.22
CA TYR A 230 -53.49 6.82 -24.71
C TYR A 230 -54.34 6.24 -23.55
N ARG A 231 -55.22 7.02 -22.91
CA ARG A 231 -56.15 6.56 -21.85
C ARG A 231 -57.55 6.19 -22.37
N ILE A 232 -57.78 6.28 -23.69
CA ILE A 232 -59.11 6.03 -24.24
C ILE A 232 -59.33 4.51 -24.23
N SER A 233 -60.09 4.04 -23.24
CA SER A 233 -60.65 2.69 -23.27
C SER A 233 -61.90 2.66 -24.14
N VAL A 234 -62.15 1.53 -24.81
CA VAL A 234 -63.39 1.37 -25.58
C VAL A 234 -64.59 1.33 -24.63
N GLU A 235 -64.37 0.97 -23.36
CA GLU A 235 -65.36 1.07 -22.27
C GLU A 235 -65.79 2.52 -21.96
N ASP A 236 -64.88 3.50 -22.10
CA ASP A 236 -65.18 4.92 -21.85
C ASP A 236 -66.13 5.53 -22.92
N LEU A 237 -66.23 4.93 -24.11
CA LEU A 237 -67.20 5.29 -25.16
C LEU A 237 -68.65 4.94 -24.77
N CYS A 238 -68.84 4.05 -23.80
CA CYS A 238 -70.16 3.69 -23.30
C CYS A 238 -70.65 4.68 -22.22
N ASN A 239 -69.76 5.48 -21.62
CA ASN A 239 -70.11 6.46 -20.59
C ASN A 239 -70.73 7.73 -21.19
N LEU A 240 -71.99 8.01 -20.84
CA LEU A 240 -72.81 9.14 -21.33
C LEU A 240 -72.18 10.53 -21.09
N THR A 241 -71.27 10.65 -20.13
CA THR A 241 -70.66 11.94 -19.74
C THR A 241 -69.35 12.27 -20.44
N LYS A 242 -68.62 11.26 -20.95
CA LYS A 242 -67.30 11.42 -21.58
C LYS A 242 -67.36 11.43 -23.12
N LEU A 243 -68.43 10.87 -23.71
CA LEU A 243 -68.54 10.66 -25.16
C LEU A 243 -68.48 11.94 -26.03
N PRO A 244 -69.20 13.04 -25.71
CA PRO A 244 -69.18 14.24 -26.55
C PRO A 244 -67.80 14.93 -26.58
N LYS A 245 -66.89 14.52 -25.69
CA LYS A 245 -65.55 15.10 -25.55
C LYS A 245 -64.48 14.38 -26.37
N VAL A 246 -64.76 13.22 -26.98
CA VAL A 246 -63.74 12.40 -27.66
C VAL A 246 -64.09 12.12 -29.12
N VAL A 247 -65.29 11.59 -29.42
CA VAL A 247 -65.72 11.24 -30.79
C VAL A 247 -67.22 11.49 -30.97
N ALA A 248 -67.62 12.12 -32.08
CA ALA A 248 -69.03 12.35 -32.41
C ALA A 248 -69.65 11.15 -33.17
N ILE A 249 -70.11 10.12 -32.44
CA ILE A 249 -70.79 8.93 -33.00
C ILE A 249 -72.31 9.00 -32.75
N LYS A 250 -73.14 8.62 -33.73
CA LYS A 250 -74.61 8.57 -33.56
C LYS A 250 -75.05 7.37 -32.69
N ASN A 251 -76.24 7.46 -32.09
CA ASN A 251 -76.72 6.53 -31.06
C ASN A 251 -76.86 5.05 -31.49
N GLY A 252 -76.93 4.73 -32.79
CA GLY A 252 -77.17 3.37 -33.31
C GLY A 252 -75.98 2.42 -33.16
N SER A 253 -74.84 2.80 -33.73
CA SER A 253 -73.56 2.05 -33.70
C SER A 253 -72.97 1.98 -32.28
N ARG A 254 -73.29 2.96 -31.42
CA ARG A 254 -72.92 2.97 -29.99
C ARG A 254 -73.56 1.83 -29.19
N ALA A 255 -74.85 1.57 -29.41
CA ALA A 255 -75.55 0.51 -28.70
C ALA A 255 -74.98 -0.88 -29.04
N LEU A 256 -74.50 -1.05 -30.27
CA LEU A 256 -73.85 -2.29 -30.73
C LEU A 256 -72.50 -2.51 -30.03
N ILE A 257 -71.62 -1.51 -30.00
CA ILE A 257 -70.31 -1.60 -29.35
C ILE A 257 -70.45 -1.85 -27.84
N CYS A 258 -71.40 -1.18 -27.19
CA CYS A 258 -71.63 -1.34 -25.74
C CYS A 258 -72.37 -2.63 -25.36
N SER A 259 -72.91 -3.38 -26.34
CA SER A 259 -73.55 -4.68 -26.12
C SER A 259 -72.59 -5.87 -26.23
N MET A 260 -71.34 -5.64 -26.64
CA MET A 260 -70.34 -6.69 -26.83
C MET A 260 -69.85 -7.27 -25.48
N PRO A 261 -69.52 -8.58 -25.43
CA PRO A 261 -68.86 -9.20 -24.28
C PRO A 261 -67.54 -8.49 -23.93
N LYS A 262 -67.22 -8.38 -22.63
CA LYS A 262 -66.00 -7.72 -22.15
C LYS A 262 -64.71 -8.25 -22.79
N GLU A 263 -64.64 -9.55 -23.09
CA GLU A 263 -63.47 -10.15 -23.76
C GLU A 263 -63.32 -9.72 -25.23
N GLN A 264 -64.43 -9.57 -25.96
CA GLN A 264 -64.44 -9.04 -27.33
C GLN A 264 -64.16 -7.54 -27.35
N LEU A 265 -64.64 -6.81 -26.34
CA LEU A 265 -64.41 -5.38 -26.18
C LEU A 265 -62.93 -5.10 -25.84
N ALA A 266 -62.31 -5.94 -25.00
CA ALA A 266 -60.89 -5.87 -24.68
C ALA A 266 -59.97 -6.29 -25.85
N SER A 267 -60.41 -7.17 -26.74
CA SER A 267 -59.65 -7.52 -27.96
C SER A 267 -59.80 -6.46 -29.05
N LEU A 268 -60.99 -5.87 -29.17
CA LEU A 268 -61.26 -4.70 -30.00
C LEU A 268 -60.42 -3.50 -29.56
N GLU A 269 -60.33 -3.24 -28.27
CA GLU A 269 -59.50 -2.18 -27.71
C GLU A 269 -58.02 -2.38 -28.03
N ARG A 270 -57.50 -3.61 -27.86
CA ARG A 270 -56.12 -3.94 -28.25
C ARG A 270 -55.88 -3.76 -29.74
N ALA A 271 -56.82 -4.20 -30.59
CA ALA A 271 -56.73 -4.04 -32.04
C ALA A 271 -56.80 -2.56 -32.47
N PHE A 272 -57.59 -1.74 -31.77
CA PHE A 272 -57.69 -0.31 -32.00
C PHE A 272 -56.40 0.41 -31.57
N GLN A 273 -55.92 0.16 -30.36
CA GLN A 273 -54.70 0.79 -29.82
C GLN A 273 -53.43 0.43 -30.60
N ASN A 274 -53.32 -0.81 -31.09
CA ASN A 274 -52.16 -1.25 -31.89
C ASN A 274 -52.12 -0.63 -33.30
N ASN A 275 -53.25 -0.16 -33.82
CA ASN A 275 -53.38 0.37 -35.18
C ASN A 275 -53.51 1.90 -35.25
N MET A 276 -53.57 2.58 -34.12
CA MET A 276 -53.75 4.03 -34.03
C MET A 276 -52.40 4.75 -33.88
N ASP A 277 -52.09 5.65 -34.82
CA ASP A 277 -51.03 6.64 -34.70
C ASP A 277 -51.64 8.03 -34.48
N PHE A 278 -51.61 8.48 -33.22
CA PHE A 278 -52.19 9.75 -32.78
C PHE A 278 -51.49 10.99 -33.37
N ILE A 279 -50.27 10.84 -33.92
CA ILE A 279 -49.43 11.93 -34.43
C ILE A 279 -49.46 12.01 -35.96
N LYS A 280 -49.86 10.93 -36.63
CA LYS A 280 -49.96 10.84 -38.11
C LYS A 280 -50.72 12.01 -38.77
N PRO A 281 -51.88 12.49 -38.27
CA PRO A 281 -52.61 13.60 -38.90
C PRO A 281 -51.91 14.95 -38.77
N LEU A 282 -51.09 15.13 -37.73
CA LEU A 282 -50.27 16.33 -37.54
C LEU A 282 -49.09 16.37 -38.51
N MET A 283 -48.62 15.20 -38.96
CA MET A 283 -47.48 15.09 -39.89
C MET A 283 -47.90 15.20 -41.36
N LYS A 284 -49.10 14.70 -41.71
CA LYS A 284 -49.65 14.74 -43.07
C LYS A 284 -49.99 16.19 -43.44
N ARG A 285 -49.54 16.66 -44.62
CA ARG A 285 -49.90 17.99 -45.15
C ARG A 285 -51.41 18.02 -45.44
N ILE A 286 -52.21 18.48 -44.48
CA ILE A 286 -53.61 18.84 -44.73
C ILE A 286 -53.62 20.32 -45.16
N PRO A 287 -54.02 20.66 -46.38
CA PRO A 287 -53.77 21.98 -46.99
C PRO A 287 -54.59 23.16 -46.43
N PHE A 288 -55.27 23.02 -45.29
CA PHE A 288 -56.33 23.97 -44.89
C PHE A 288 -56.17 24.72 -43.56
N ASN A 289 -55.17 24.47 -42.70
CA ASN A 289 -55.07 25.16 -41.39
C ASN A 289 -53.66 25.65 -41.02
N SER A 290 -53.45 26.97 -40.97
CA SER A 290 -52.18 27.63 -40.55
C SER A 290 -51.80 27.33 -39.09
N ALA A 291 -52.78 27.08 -38.23
CA ALA A 291 -52.54 26.68 -36.83
C ALA A 291 -51.93 25.28 -36.71
N LEU A 292 -52.20 24.38 -37.66
CA LEU A 292 -51.63 23.03 -37.68
C LEU A 292 -50.15 23.06 -38.10
N GLU A 293 -49.79 24.00 -38.98
CA GLU A 293 -48.42 24.18 -39.47
C GLU A 293 -47.51 24.79 -38.39
N ASP A 294 -48.01 25.71 -37.58
CA ASP A 294 -47.30 26.26 -36.42
C ASP A 294 -47.09 25.20 -35.31
N VAL A 295 -48.07 24.32 -35.09
CA VAL A 295 -47.95 23.20 -34.14
C VAL A 295 -46.99 22.14 -34.64
N LYS A 296 -47.01 21.82 -35.94
CA LYS A 296 -46.04 20.94 -36.58
C LYS A 296 -44.61 21.47 -36.41
N GLY A 297 -44.38 22.77 -36.66
CA GLY A 297 -43.08 23.38 -36.45
C GLY A 297 -42.60 23.28 -34.99
N THR A 298 -43.49 23.51 -34.01
CA THR A 298 -43.14 23.29 -32.59
C THR A 298 -42.96 21.84 -32.20
N LEU A 299 -43.66 20.91 -32.86
CA LEU A 299 -43.54 19.48 -32.62
C LEU A 299 -42.23 18.93 -33.19
N ASP A 300 -41.80 19.43 -34.35
CA ASP A 300 -40.50 19.11 -34.94
C ASP A 300 -39.35 19.64 -34.05
N MET A 301 -39.47 20.85 -33.50
CA MET A 301 -38.51 21.37 -32.51
C MET A 301 -38.51 20.57 -31.20
N LEU A 302 -39.68 20.15 -30.73
CA LEU A 302 -39.83 19.33 -29.53
C LEU A 302 -39.22 17.92 -29.73
N THR A 303 -39.48 17.28 -30.87
CA THR A 303 -38.94 15.94 -31.17
C THR A 303 -37.44 15.97 -31.38
N GLN A 304 -36.90 17.05 -31.97
CA GLN A 304 -35.46 17.25 -32.08
C GLN A 304 -34.79 17.48 -30.71
N SER A 305 -35.36 18.34 -29.85
CA SER A 305 -34.81 18.59 -28.51
C SER A 305 -34.88 17.36 -27.60
N LEU A 306 -36.03 16.66 -27.58
CA LEU A 306 -36.17 15.39 -26.86
C LEU A 306 -35.27 14.29 -27.44
N GLY A 307 -35.11 14.21 -28.76
CA GLY A 307 -34.21 13.26 -29.40
C GLY A 307 -32.74 13.49 -29.01
N ASN A 308 -32.30 14.74 -28.93
CA ASN A 308 -30.97 15.08 -28.44
C ASN A 308 -30.82 14.75 -26.94
N PHE A 309 -31.83 15.06 -26.12
CA PHE A 309 -31.84 14.70 -24.70
C PHE A 309 -31.76 13.18 -24.48
N ILE A 310 -32.51 12.39 -25.23
CA ILE A 310 -32.47 10.91 -25.12
C ILE A 310 -31.12 10.37 -25.58
N LYS A 311 -30.52 10.93 -26.64
CA LYS A 311 -29.16 10.54 -27.06
C LYS A 311 -28.12 10.80 -25.98
N GLU A 312 -28.17 11.97 -25.35
CA GLU A 312 -27.29 12.31 -24.23
C GLU A 312 -27.51 11.37 -23.04
N LEU A 313 -28.77 11.15 -22.64
CA LEU A 313 -29.10 10.25 -21.54
C LEU A 313 -28.70 8.79 -21.83
N ALA A 314 -28.88 8.31 -23.06
CA ALA A 314 -28.46 6.98 -23.49
C ALA A 314 -26.94 6.83 -23.57
N SER A 315 -26.20 7.94 -23.70
CA SER A 315 -24.73 7.93 -23.67
C SER A 315 -24.17 7.75 -22.25
N MET A 316 -24.96 8.07 -21.21
CA MET A 316 -24.57 7.99 -19.81
C MET A 316 -24.68 6.55 -19.29
N LYS A 317 -23.55 5.85 -19.24
CA LYS A 317 -23.46 4.45 -18.78
C LYS A 317 -23.25 4.31 -17.26
N SER A 318 -22.95 5.41 -16.58
CA SER A 318 -22.49 5.42 -15.19
C SER A 318 -23.49 4.80 -14.21
N TRP A 319 -24.75 5.20 -14.27
CA TRP A 319 -25.80 4.67 -13.38
C TRP A 319 -26.12 3.20 -13.65
N SER A 320 -26.13 2.77 -14.92
CA SER A 320 -26.37 1.37 -15.25
C SER A 320 -25.26 0.45 -14.73
N ASP A 321 -24.00 0.88 -14.89
CA ASP A 321 -22.84 0.14 -14.38
C ASP A 321 -22.87 0.10 -12.83
N MET A 322 -23.21 1.22 -12.17
CA MET A 322 -23.36 1.29 -10.70
C MET A 322 -24.43 0.34 -10.18
N ARG A 323 -25.61 0.35 -10.79
CA ARG A 323 -26.74 -0.51 -10.38
C ARG A 323 -26.37 -1.99 -10.46
N GLN A 324 -25.66 -2.43 -11.50
CA GLN A 324 -25.27 -3.83 -11.66
C GLN A 324 -24.37 -4.31 -10.52
N GLU A 325 -23.40 -3.49 -10.09
CA GLU A 325 -22.52 -3.82 -8.97
C GLU A 325 -23.23 -3.73 -7.61
N VAL A 326 -24.13 -2.75 -7.41
CA VAL A 326 -24.92 -2.66 -6.16
C VAL A 326 -25.89 -3.82 -6.03
N MET A 327 -26.58 -4.21 -7.11
CA MET A 327 -27.50 -5.36 -7.09
C MET A 327 -26.78 -6.68 -6.81
N PHE A 328 -25.53 -6.82 -7.26
CA PHE A 328 -24.67 -7.93 -6.87
C PHE A 328 -24.43 -7.92 -5.35
N LEU A 329 -24.08 -6.78 -4.77
CA LEU A 329 -23.87 -6.66 -3.32
C LEU A 329 -25.13 -6.96 -2.49
N THR A 330 -26.32 -6.59 -2.96
CA THR A 330 -27.57 -6.80 -2.22
C THR A 330 -28.16 -8.20 -2.36
N ASN A 331 -27.93 -8.89 -3.48
CA ASN A 331 -28.46 -10.23 -3.74
C ASN A 331 -27.56 -11.37 -3.25
N VAL A 332 -26.31 -11.07 -2.92
CA VAL A 332 -25.37 -12.07 -2.38
C VAL A 332 -25.76 -12.35 -0.93
N ASN A 333 -26.34 -13.54 -0.69
CA ASN A 333 -26.49 -14.09 0.66
C ASN A 333 -25.15 -13.96 1.41
N SER A 334 -25.20 -13.61 2.69
CA SER A 334 -24.09 -13.26 3.61
C SER A 334 -22.95 -14.28 3.77
N VAL A 335 -22.90 -15.33 2.93
CA VAL A 335 -21.96 -16.46 2.96
C VAL A 335 -20.77 -16.27 2.00
N SER A 336 -20.80 -15.30 1.08
CA SER A 336 -19.63 -15.03 0.22
C SER A 336 -18.50 -14.35 0.99
N SER A 337 -17.25 -14.70 0.67
CA SER A 337 -16.04 -14.14 1.31
C SER A 337 -16.03 -12.61 1.30
N SER A 338 -15.70 -11.99 2.44
CA SER A 338 -15.58 -10.53 2.60
C SER A 338 -14.72 -9.84 1.52
N ALA A 339 -13.75 -10.55 0.95
CA ALA A 339 -12.94 -10.08 -0.18
C ALA A 339 -13.75 -9.75 -1.45
N ALA A 340 -14.84 -10.48 -1.75
CA ALA A 340 -15.68 -10.22 -2.93
C ALA A 340 -16.46 -8.90 -2.78
N ILE A 341 -16.91 -8.59 -1.56
CA ILE A 341 -17.56 -7.31 -1.23
C ILE A 341 -16.58 -6.16 -1.44
N TYR A 342 -15.36 -6.27 -0.90
CA TYR A 342 -14.31 -5.26 -1.10
C TYR A 342 -13.96 -5.08 -2.57
N GLN A 343 -13.90 -6.16 -3.35
CA GLN A 343 -13.59 -6.08 -4.77
C GLN A 343 -14.65 -5.30 -5.56
N SER A 344 -15.94 -5.51 -5.28
CA SER A 344 -17.01 -4.75 -5.93
C SER A 344 -17.00 -3.28 -5.49
N VAL A 345 -16.76 -2.99 -4.20
CA VAL A 345 -16.61 -1.61 -3.71
C VAL A 345 -15.40 -0.92 -4.36
N SER A 346 -14.27 -1.61 -4.47
CA SER A 346 -13.06 -1.14 -5.18
C SER A 346 -13.37 -0.80 -6.64
N ARG A 347 -14.15 -1.62 -7.36
CA ARG A 347 -14.52 -1.30 -8.75
C ARG A 347 -15.38 -0.04 -8.84
N ILE A 348 -16.33 0.14 -7.92
CA ILE A 348 -17.20 1.32 -7.88
C ILE A 348 -16.37 2.59 -7.66
N VAL A 349 -15.52 2.59 -6.64
CA VAL A 349 -14.83 3.80 -6.14
C VAL A 349 -13.52 4.06 -6.89
N CYS A 350 -12.79 3.01 -7.28
CA CYS A 350 -11.42 3.07 -7.79
C CYS A 350 -11.33 2.79 -9.30
N GLY A 351 -12.28 2.04 -9.88
CA GLY A 351 -12.32 1.73 -11.31
C GLY A 351 -11.53 0.49 -11.72
N HIS A 352 -10.59 0.02 -10.91
CA HIS A 352 -9.88 -1.25 -11.10
C HIS A 352 -10.04 -2.16 -9.87
N PRO A 353 -9.97 -3.49 -10.04
CA PRO A 353 -9.77 -4.40 -8.92
C PRO A 353 -8.41 -4.13 -8.27
N GLU A 354 -8.32 -4.01 -6.94
CA GLU A 354 -7.06 -3.82 -6.18
C GLU A 354 -6.04 -4.98 -6.35
N GLY A 355 -6.36 -6.03 -7.11
CA GLY A 355 -5.57 -7.26 -7.25
C GLY A 355 -4.30 -7.19 -8.10
N GLY A 356 -3.69 -6.01 -8.27
CA GLY A 356 -2.53 -5.82 -9.15
C GLY A 356 -1.18 -5.59 -8.45
N GLY A 357 -1.19 -5.08 -7.22
CA GLY A 357 0.05 -4.67 -6.52
C GLY A 357 0.38 -5.56 -5.32
N LEU A 358 1.68 -5.76 -5.08
CA LEU A 358 2.15 -6.47 -3.89
C LEU A 358 2.04 -5.56 -2.67
N GLN A 359 1.50 -6.07 -1.56
CA GLN A 359 1.58 -5.35 -0.29
C GLN A 359 2.96 -5.60 0.32
N ILE A 360 3.78 -4.54 0.39
CA ILE A 360 5.04 -4.59 1.11
C ILE A 360 4.72 -4.34 2.58
N LYS A 361 5.02 -5.34 3.42
CA LYS A 361 4.94 -5.19 4.88
C LYS A 361 6.21 -4.52 5.37
N SER A 362 6.10 -3.53 6.25
CA SER A 362 7.27 -3.02 6.95
C SER A 362 7.68 -4.05 8.00
N LEU A 363 8.90 -4.57 7.90
CA LEU A 363 9.49 -5.44 8.91
C LEU A 363 10.62 -4.69 9.61
N ASN A 364 10.28 -3.66 10.40
CA ASN A 364 11.27 -3.00 11.26
C ASN A 364 11.51 -3.84 12.53
N TRP A 365 12.22 -4.95 12.37
CA TRP A 365 12.46 -5.95 13.42
C TRP A 365 13.17 -5.41 14.67
N TYR A 366 13.94 -4.32 14.53
CA TYR A 366 14.75 -3.77 15.62
C TYR A 366 13.99 -2.80 16.52
N GLU A 367 12.92 -2.18 16.01
CA GLU A 367 12.20 -1.12 16.74
C GLU A 367 10.71 -1.42 16.94
N ASP A 368 10.09 -2.28 16.11
CA ASP A 368 8.69 -2.64 16.28
C ASP A 368 8.50 -3.77 17.30
N HIS A 369 8.31 -3.37 18.56
CA HIS A 369 7.77 -4.24 19.61
C HIS A 369 6.30 -4.67 19.35
N ASN A 370 5.73 -4.30 18.20
CA ASN A 370 4.34 -4.55 17.80
C ASN A 370 4.09 -5.94 17.18
N TYR A 371 5.00 -6.91 17.32
CA TYR A 371 4.73 -8.31 16.97
C TYR A 371 3.49 -8.88 17.69
N LYS A 372 3.06 -8.27 18.81
CA LYS A 372 1.80 -8.58 19.49
C LYS A 372 0.54 -8.28 18.66
N ALA A 373 0.56 -7.27 17.78
CA ALA A 373 -0.54 -6.98 16.87
C ALA A 373 -0.64 -8.03 15.74
N PHE A 374 0.50 -8.60 15.34
CA PHE A 374 0.59 -9.65 14.31
C PHE A 374 0.24 -11.05 14.83
N PHE A 375 0.59 -11.38 16.08
CA PHE A 375 0.33 -12.70 16.69
C PHE A 375 -0.94 -12.79 17.51
N GLY A 376 -1.89 -11.85 17.33
CA GLY A 376 -3.25 -11.97 17.83
C GLY A 376 -3.31 -12.55 19.24
N SER A 377 -2.48 -12.05 20.17
CA SER A 377 -2.74 -12.39 21.56
C SER A 377 -4.08 -11.74 21.86
N ASN A 378 -5.05 -12.55 22.28
CA ASN A 378 -6.28 -12.11 22.93
C ASN A 378 -5.90 -11.17 24.08
N SER A 379 -5.63 -9.90 23.80
CA SER A 379 -5.79 -8.83 24.77
C SER A 379 -7.29 -8.82 25.00
N SER A 380 -7.69 -9.58 26.03
CA SER A 380 -9.00 -9.61 26.68
C SER A 380 -10.07 -8.83 25.92
N GLU A 381 -11.00 -9.57 25.32
CA GLU A 381 -12.27 -9.10 24.74
C GLU A 381 -13.13 -8.24 25.71
N ASP A 382 -12.63 -7.91 26.89
CA ASP A 382 -13.35 -7.25 27.99
C ASP A 382 -13.38 -5.71 27.92
N ASP A 383 -12.50 -5.05 27.14
CA ASP A 383 -12.51 -3.57 27.06
C ASP A 383 -13.44 -2.99 25.98
N ALA A 384 -14.14 -3.84 25.22
CA ALA A 384 -15.04 -3.41 24.13
C ALA A 384 -16.51 -3.26 24.55
N VAL A 385 -16.87 -3.56 25.81
CA VAL A 385 -18.28 -3.81 26.17
C VAL A 385 -19.09 -2.54 26.49
N ASN A 386 -18.48 -1.40 26.85
CA ASN A 386 -19.23 -0.21 27.33
C ASN A 386 -18.82 1.12 26.64
N PHE A 387 -18.89 1.23 25.31
CA PHE A 387 -18.45 2.45 24.62
C PHE A 387 -19.46 3.12 23.68
N TYR A 388 -20.64 2.52 23.49
CA TYR A 388 -21.64 3.06 22.57
C TYR A 388 -22.69 3.86 23.34
N ASP A 389 -22.64 5.19 23.19
CA ASP A 389 -23.51 6.16 23.84
C ASP A 389 -25.00 5.99 23.48
N ASN A 390 -25.87 6.47 24.36
CA ASN A 390 -27.31 6.66 24.10
C ASN A 390 -27.64 7.88 23.21
N TYR A 391 -26.63 8.71 22.88
CA TYR A 391 -26.81 9.95 22.09
C TYR A 391 -26.76 9.72 20.58
N THR A 392 -26.07 8.67 20.12
CA THR A 392 -26.03 8.26 18.72
C THR A 392 -27.21 7.33 18.40
N THR A 393 -27.66 7.32 17.13
CA THR A 393 -28.76 6.44 16.73
C THR A 393 -28.37 4.96 16.93
N PRO A 394 -29.31 4.07 17.32
CA PRO A 394 -29.01 2.65 17.52
C PRO A 394 -28.52 1.97 16.24
N PHE A 395 -28.95 2.47 15.07
CA PHE A 395 -28.43 2.08 13.78
C PHE A 395 -26.92 2.34 13.67
N CYS A 396 -26.48 3.53 14.06
CA CYS A 396 -25.09 3.93 13.98
C CYS A 396 -24.18 3.06 14.85
N ASN A 397 -24.59 2.84 16.11
CA ASN A 397 -23.82 2.01 17.04
C ASN A 397 -23.68 0.57 16.53
N ASN A 398 -24.74 0.01 15.94
CA ASN A 398 -24.69 -1.32 15.35
C ASN A 398 -23.78 -1.36 14.11
N LEU A 399 -23.85 -0.34 13.24
CA LEU A 399 -22.98 -0.23 12.08
C LEU A 399 -21.50 -0.16 12.47
N MET A 400 -21.15 0.71 13.43
CA MET A 400 -19.78 0.87 13.93
C MET A 400 -19.25 -0.43 14.53
N LYS A 401 -20.09 -1.14 15.32
CA LYS A 401 -19.75 -2.44 15.90
C LYS A 401 -19.48 -3.50 14.83
N ASN A 402 -20.27 -3.53 13.76
CA ASN A 402 -20.07 -4.46 12.64
C ASN A 402 -18.81 -4.15 11.82
N LEU A 403 -18.46 -2.87 11.69
CA LEU A 403 -17.22 -2.46 11.01
C LEU A 403 -15.98 -2.76 11.85
N GLU A 404 -16.06 -2.69 13.18
CA GLU A 404 -14.96 -3.06 14.08
C GLU A 404 -14.75 -4.57 14.22
N SER A 405 -15.81 -5.37 14.09
CA SER A 405 -15.75 -6.83 14.29
C SER A 405 -15.15 -7.59 13.10
N ASN A 406 -15.30 -7.09 11.87
CA ASN A 406 -14.77 -7.75 10.67
C ASN A 406 -13.27 -7.40 10.47
N PRO A 407 -12.38 -8.41 10.33
CA PRO A 407 -10.93 -8.19 10.31
C PRO A 407 -10.44 -7.29 9.16
N LEU A 408 -11.08 -7.34 7.99
CA LEU A 408 -10.70 -6.49 6.85
C LEU A 408 -11.14 -5.03 7.05
N SER A 409 -12.34 -4.81 7.62
CA SER A 409 -12.83 -3.45 7.89
C SER A 409 -12.24 -2.84 9.14
N ARG A 410 -11.84 -3.65 10.13
CA ARG A 410 -11.31 -3.17 11.42
C ARG A 410 -10.14 -2.22 11.24
N ILE A 411 -9.25 -2.53 10.29
CA ILE A 411 -8.04 -1.77 10.06
C ILE A 411 -8.37 -0.42 9.40
N ILE A 412 -9.15 -0.44 8.31
CA ILE A 412 -9.61 0.77 7.59
C ILE A 412 -10.47 1.64 8.52
N TRP A 413 -11.32 1.01 9.33
CA TRP A 413 -12.21 1.72 10.25
C TRP A 413 -11.46 2.41 11.38
N ARG A 414 -10.41 1.81 11.94
CA ARG A 414 -9.54 2.50 12.91
C ARG A 414 -8.93 3.78 12.34
N ALA A 415 -8.56 3.76 11.07
CA ALA A 415 -8.05 4.92 10.34
C ALA A 415 -9.14 5.98 10.06
N LEU A 416 -10.34 5.54 9.62
CA LEU A 416 -11.44 6.46 9.28
C LEU A 416 -12.16 7.04 10.50
N LYS A 417 -12.15 6.34 11.64
CA LYS A 417 -12.94 6.73 12.82
C LYS A 417 -12.58 8.13 13.36
N PRO A 418 -11.30 8.51 13.55
CA PRO A 418 -10.94 9.87 13.91
C PRO A 418 -11.41 10.90 12.87
N LEU A 419 -11.35 10.55 11.59
CA LEU A 419 -11.81 11.42 10.50
C LEU A 419 -13.34 11.59 10.47
N LEU A 420 -14.13 10.59 10.85
CA LEU A 420 -15.60 10.68 10.75
C LEU A 420 -16.27 11.19 12.03
N VAL A 421 -15.74 10.80 13.19
CA VAL A 421 -16.36 11.06 14.51
C VAL A 421 -15.56 12.07 15.33
N GLY A 422 -14.26 12.20 15.04
CA GLY A 422 -13.34 12.99 15.84
C GLY A 422 -13.53 14.50 15.72
N LYS A 423 -13.31 15.18 16.84
CA LYS A 423 -13.32 16.64 17.01
C LYS A 423 -11.91 17.23 16.91
N VAL A 424 -11.85 18.45 16.40
CA VAL A 424 -10.67 19.28 16.30
C VAL A 424 -10.81 20.45 17.26
N LEU A 425 -9.96 20.51 18.27
CA LEU A 425 -9.88 21.64 19.20
C LEU A 425 -8.97 22.71 18.61
N TYR A 426 -9.26 23.99 18.82
CA TYR A 426 -8.33 25.06 18.44
C TYR A 426 -8.22 26.17 19.48
N SER A 427 -7.04 26.78 19.58
CA SER A 427 -6.74 27.85 20.55
C SER A 427 -5.73 28.86 19.97
N PRO A 428 -5.81 30.17 20.30
CA PRO A 428 -6.82 30.82 21.16
C PRO A 428 -8.12 31.15 20.41
N ASP A 429 -9.19 31.39 21.16
CA ASP A 429 -10.49 31.83 20.62
C ASP A 429 -10.48 33.35 20.36
N THR A 430 -10.11 33.75 19.14
CA THR A 430 -9.98 35.14 18.68
C THR A 430 -10.74 35.33 17.38
N PRO A 431 -11.16 36.56 17.00
CA PRO A 431 -11.83 36.78 15.72
C PRO A 431 -10.98 36.30 14.53
N VAL A 432 -9.66 36.48 14.57
CA VAL A 432 -8.73 36.05 13.53
C VAL A 432 -8.66 34.53 13.40
N THR A 433 -8.52 33.83 14.53
CA THR A 433 -8.51 32.35 14.52
C THR A 433 -9.87 31.81 14.11
N ARG A 434 -10.98 32.45 14.50
CA ARG A 434 -12.32 32.11 14.01
C ARG A 434 -12.46 32.30 12.51
N THR A 435 -11.88 33.34 11.91
CA THR A 435 -11.91 33.50 10.45
C THR A 435 -11.16 32.37 9.75
N ILE A 436 -9.96 32.00 10.22
CA ILE A 436 -9.22 30.86 9.66
C ILE A 436 -10.04 29.58 9.82
N MET A 437 -10.55 29.32 11.03
CA MET A 437 -11.33 28.11 11.30
C MET A 437 -12.67 28.09 10.57
N SER A 438 -13.24 29.23 10.21
CA SER A 438 -14.42 29.28 9.36
C SER A 438 -14.12 28.85 7.92
N GLU A 439 -12.94 29.20 7.38
CA GLU A 439 -12.47 28.69 6.08
C GLU A 439 -12.20 27.19 6.14
N VAL A 440 -11.60 26.69 7.23
CA VAL A 440 -11.46 25.26 7.48
C VAL A 440 -12.84 24.58 7.51
N ASN A 441 -13.82 25.17 8.20
CA ASN A 441 -15.16 24.60 8.29
C ASN A 441 -15.84 24.49 6.91
N LYS A 442 -15.63 25.47 6.01
CA LYS A 442 -16.16 25.41 4.64
C LYS A 442 -15.72 24.15 3.91
N THR A 443 -14.47 23.72 4.09
CA THR A 443 -13.98 22.48 3.44
C THR A 443 -14.70 21.23 3.94
N PHE A 444 -15.06 21.16 5.23
CA PHE A 444 -15.85 20.07 5.78
C PHE A 444 -17.34 20.16 5.39
N GLN A 445 -17.87 21.38 5.24
CA GLN A 445 -19.24 21.61 4.76
C GLN A 445 -19.45 21.13 3.32
N GLU A 446 -18.42 21.13 2.47
CA GLU A 446 -18.50 20.53 1.13
C GLU A 446 -18.86 19.03 1.18
N LEU A 447 -18.55 18.32 2.27
CA LEU A 447 -18.97 16.94 2.52
C LEU A 447 -20.42 16.83 3.05
N GLY A 448 -20.95 17.93 3.59
CA GLY A 448 -22.27 18.00 4.22
C GLY A 448 -23.46 17.91 3.26
N VAL A 449 -23.23 18.03 1.95
CA VAL A 449 -24.29 17.91 0.93
C VAL A 449 -25.02 16.57 1.02
N PHE A 450 -24.33 15.48 1.37
CA PHE A 450 -24.96 14.17 1.51
C PHE A 450 -25.85 14.04 2.75
N HIS A 451 -25.63 14.85 3.78
CA HIS A 451 -26.52 14.92 4.93
C HIS A 451 -27.85 15.60 4.55
N GLU A 452 -27.80 16.63 3.70
CA GLU A 452 -29.00 17.34 3.23
C GLU A 452 -29.76 16.57 2.14
N LEU A 453 -29.10 15.64 1.45
CA LEU A 453 -29.68 14.85 0.34
C LEU A 453 -30.97 14.12 0.73
N GLY A 454 -31.02 13.54 1.94
CA GLY A 454 -32.23 12.85 2.43
C GLY A 454 -33.42 13.79 2.53
N GLY A 455 -33.23 14.96 3.14
CA GLY A 455 -34.28 15.98 3.25
C GLY A 455 -34.70 16.56 1.90
N MET A 456 -33.75 16.76 0.97
CA MET A 456 -34.06 17.15 -0.40
C MET A 456 -34.92 16.11 -1.12
N TRP A 457 -34.62 14.82 -0.94
CA TRP A 457 -35.38 13.73 -1.57
C TRP A 457 -36.77 13.57 -0.97
N GLU A 458 -36.92 13.77 0.34
CA GLU A 458 -38.22 13.76 1.01
C GLU A 458 -39.18 14.83 0.44
N GLU A 459 -38.65 16.01 0.06
CA GLU A 459 -39.44 17.06 -0.58
C GLU A 459 -39.66 16.83 -2.09
N THR A 460 -38.62 16.39 -2.80
CA THR A 460 -38.64 16.29 -4.28
C THR A 460 -39.19 14.97 -4.80
N GLY A 461 -38.95 13.86 -4.11
CA GLY A 461 -39.40 12.52 -4.48
C GLY A 461 -40.91 12.43 -4.75
N PRO A 462 -41.78 12.92 -3.84
CA PRO A 462 -43.22 12.94 -4.06
C PRO A 462 -43.64 13.82 -5.25
N LYS A 463 -42.95 14.96 -5.48
CA LYS A 463 -43.22 15.84 -6.63
C LYS A 463 -42.85 15.14 -7.95
N ILE A 464 -41.72 14.44 -7.99
CA ILE A 464 -41.29 13.64 -9.15
C ILE A 464 -42.29 12.51 -9.42
N LYS A 465 -42.69 11.77 -8.38
CA LYS A 465 -43.69 10.70 -8.51
C LYS A 465 -45.02 11.23 -9.04
N LYS A 466 -45.51 12.34 -8.49
CA LYS A 466 -46.73 13.02 -8.95
C LYS A 466 -46.61 13.51 -10.39
N PHE A 467 -45.46 14.07 -10.77
CA PHE A 467 -45.18 14.47 -12.15
C PHE A 467 -45.22 13.27 -13.09
N MET A 468 -44.56 12.17 -12.75
CA MET A 468 -44.58 10.95 -13.58
C MET A 468 -45.99 10.34 -13.69
N GLU A 469 -46.80 10.35 -12.62
CA GLU A 469 -48.14 9.73 -12.62
C GLU A 469 -49.24 10.63 -13.22
N GLU A 470 -49.26 11.92 -12.90
CA GLU A 470 -50.44 12.78 -13.14
C GLU A 470 -50.22 13.93 -14.16
N SER A 471 -48.98 14.23 -14.53
CA SER A 471 -48.66 15.35 -15.45
C SER A 471 -49.23 15.16 -16.86
N GLN A 472 -49.77 16.25 -17.41
CA GLN A 472 -50.22 16.31 -18.82
C GLN A 472 -49.04 16.35 -19.79
N GLU A 473 -47.90 16.91 -19.36
CA GLU A 473 -46.65 16.97 -20.11
C GLU A 473 -46.03 15.58 -20.32
N MET A 474 -45.96 14.76 -19.26
CA MET A 474 -45.50 13.37 -19.38
C MET A 474 -46.44 12.50 -20.21
N ASP A 475 -47.74 12.81 -20.15
CA ASP A 475 -48.75 12.16 -20.95
C ASP A 475 -48.60 12.47 -22.44
N LEU A 476 -48.27 13.71 -22.80
CA LEU A 476 -47.90 14.09 -24.18
C LEU A 476 -46.66 13.31 -24.65
N ILE A 477 -45.62 13.22 -23.80
CA ILE A 477 -44.39 12.47 -24.14
C ILE A 477 -44.70 10.99 -24.39
N ARG A 478 -45.54 10.36 -23.57
CA ARG A 478 -46.00 8.97 -23.77
C ARG A 478 -46.72 8.77 -25.09
N VAL A 479 -47.58 9.73 -25.48
CA VAL A 479 -48.29 9.69 -26.78
C VAL A 479 -47.30 9.83 -27.93
N LEU A 480 -46.33 10.74 -27.83
CA LEU A 480 -45.29 10.93 -28.85
C LEU A 480 -44.45 9.67 -29.05
N LEU A 481 -44.09 8.98 -27.98
CA LEU A 481 -43.24 7.78 -28.02
C LEU A 481 -43.93 6.56 -28.65
N LYS A 482 -45.26 6.56 -28.82
CA LYS A 482 -45.98 5.48 -29.52
C LYS A 482 -45.85 5.52 -31.05
N SER A 483 -45.49 6.66 -31.64
CA SER A 483 -45.36 6.77 -33.11
C SER A 483 -43.97 6.34 -33.58
N GLU A 484 -43.90 5.18 -34.27
CA GLU A 484 -42.65 4.65 -34.82
C GLU A 484 -42.01 5.64 -35.84
N GLN A 485 -42.83 6.30 -36.66
CA GLN A 485 -42.35 7.09 -37.80
C GLN A 485 -41.52 8.32 -37.38
N VAL A 486 -41.85 8.91 -36.24
CA VAL A 486 -41.19 10.14 -35.72
C VAL A 486 -39.83 9.84 -35.13
N TRP A 487 -39.75 8.78 -34.31
CA TRP A 487 -38.57 8.47 -33.52
C TRP A 487 -37.53 7.66 -34.29
N LYS A 488 -37.95 6.92 -35.32
CA LYS A 488 -37.04 6.13 -36.15
C LYS A 488 -35.94 6.95 -36.81
N GLN A 489 -36.18 8.22 -37.11
CA GLN A 489 -35.16 9.12 -37.68
C GLN A 489 -34.28 9.79 -36.62
N HIS A 490 -34.87 10.12 -35.47
CA HIS A 490 -34.18 10.87 -34.41
C HIS A 490 -33.34 9.98 -33.51
N MET A 491 -33.66 8.68 -33.38
CA MET A 491 -32.97 7.71 -32.51
C MET A 491 -32.00 6.78 -33.27
N VAL A 492 -31.68 7.06 -34.55
CA VAL A 492 -30.68 6.26 -35.29
C VAL A 492 -29.31 6.45 -34.65
N GLY A 493 -28.73 5.36 -34.13
CA GLY A 493 -27.41 5.36 -33.48
C GLY A 493 -27.43 5.50 -31.95
N SER A 494 -28.60 5.61 -31.31
CA SER A 494 -28.71 5.48 -29.84
C SER A 494 -28.69 4.00 -29.42
N ARG A 495 -28.24 3.75 -28.18
CA ARG A 495 -28.19 2.39 -27.63
C ARG A 495 -29.57 1.88 -27.17
N TRP A 496 -30.45 2.80 -26.78
CA TRP A 496 -31.83 2.49 -26.42
C TRP A 496 -32.70 2.45 -27.66
N SER A 497 -33.60 1.45 -27.70
CA SER A 497 -34.69 1.43 -28.67
C SER A 497 -35.84 2.32 -28.19
N TRP A 498 -36.63 2.86 -29.12
CA TRP A 498 -37.81 3.65 -28.76
C TRP A 498 -38.84 2.81 -27.98
N GLU A 499 -38.91 1.50 -28.28
CA GLU A 499 -39.78 0.53 -27.58
C GLU A 499 -39.37 0.37 -26.11
N GLU A 500 -38.07 0.24 -25.82
CA GLU A 500 -37.54 0.18 -24.44
C GLU A 500 -37.87 1.45 -23.65
N VAL A 501 -37.73 2.62 -24.26
CA VAL A 501 -38.04 3.91 -23.61
C VAL A 501 -39.54 4.06 -23.37
N ALA A 502 -40.38 3.66 -24.34
CA ALA A 502 -41.83 3.68 -24.20
C ALA A 502 -42.31 2.72 -23.10
N GLN A 503 -41.73 1.51 -23.03
CA GLN A 503 -42.01 0.53 -21.97
C GLN A 503 -41.55 1.02 -20.59
N PHE A 504 -40.38 1.67 -20.50
CA PHE A 504 -39.86 2.21 -19.23
C PHE A 504 -40.74 3.32 -18.66
N LEU A 505 -41.28 4.22 -19.50
CA LEU A 505 -42.11 5.37 -19.11
C LEU A 505 -43.62 5.06 -18.99
N ALA A 506 -44.02 3.82 -19.30
CA ALA A 506 -45.40 3.38 -19.25
C ALA A 506 -45.99 3.47 -17.82
N LYS A 507 -47.30 3.70 -17.72
CA LYS A 507 -48.04 3.66 -16.45
C LYS A 507 -48.29 2.23 -16.02
N HIS A 508 -48.71 1.41 -16.99
CA HIS A 508 -48.82 -0.02 -16.87
C HIS A 508 -48.05 -0.67 -18.04
N PRO A 509 -47.27 -1.74 -17.80
CA PRO A 509 -46.51 -2.42 -18.86
C PRO A 509 -47.41 -2.93 -20.00
N GLU A 510 -48.67 -3.21 -19.68
CA GLU A 510 -49.70 -3.69 -20.61
C GLU A 510 -50.12 -2.64 -21.65
N ASP A 511 -49.86 -1.35 -21.42
CA ASP A 511 -50.26 -0.24 -22.30
C ASP A 511 -49.43 -0.12 -23.59
N VAL A 512 -48.31 -0.87 -23.68
CA VAL A 512 -47.31 -0.76 -24.77
C VAL A 512 -47.10 -2.08 -25.51
N GLY A 513 -47.38 -3.24 -24.92
CA GLY A 513 -47.31 -4.53 -25.60
C GLY A 513 -47.37 -5.76 -24.68
N PRO A 514 -47.40 -6.98 -25.25
CA PRO A 514 -47.42 -8.23 -24.48
C PRO A 514 -46.08 -8.45 -23.74
N VAL A 515 -46.17 -8.69 -22.43
CA VAL A 515 -45.02 -8.79 -21.52
C VAL A 515 -44.39 -10.19 -21.61
N ASN A 516 -43.21 -10.29 -22.24
CA ASN A 516 -42.36 -11.49 -22.19
C ASN A 516 -41.13 -11.23 -21.30
N GLY A 517 -41.30 -11.30 -19.98
CA GLY A 517 -40.20 -11.18 -18.99
C GLY A 517 -40.43 -10.09 -17.93
N SER A 518 -39.49 -9.98 -16.98
CA SER A 518 -39.49 -8.89 -15.99
C SER A 518 -38.94 -7.61 -16.61
N ILE A 519 -39.83 -6.69 -17.00
CA ILE A 519 -39.48 -5.40 -17.57
C ILE A 519 -39.08 -4.44 -16.43
N TYR A 520 -37.98 -3.73 -16.58
CA TYR A 520 -37.54 -2.70 -15.64
C TYR A 520 -38.33 -1.40 -15.87
N THR A 521 -39.06 -0.93 -14.86
CA THR A 521 -39.93 0.24 -14.99
C THR A 521 -39.38 1.45 -14.22
N TRP A 522 -39.90 2.65 -14.53
CA TRP A 522 -39.56 3.86 -13.77
C TRP A 522 -39.92 3.76 -12.28
N ARG A 523 -40.92 2.94 -11.91
CA ARG A 523 -41.31 2.69 -10.51
C ARG A 523 -40.26 1.88 -9.77
N ASP A 524 -39.67 0.89 -10.43
CA ASP A 524 -38.57 0.11 -9.85
C ASP A 524 -37.36 1.01 -9.63
N ALA A 525 -37.02 1.83 -10.63
CA ALA A 525 -35.95 2.83 -10.51
C ALA A 525 -36.21 3.83 -9.36
N PHE A 526 -37.45 4.30 -9.19
CA PHE A 526 -37.83 5.20 -8.11
C PHE A 526 -37.69 4.54 -6.74
N ASN A 527 -38.16 3.30 -6.59
CA ASN A 527 -38.05 2.57 -5.31
C ASN A 527 -36.59 2.21 -4.97
N GLU A 528 -35.78 1.86 -5.98
CA GLU A 528 -34.35 1.60 -5.81
C GLU A 528 -33.59 2.87 -5.39
N THR A 529 -33.87 4.01 -6.04
CA THR A 529 -33.26 5.31 -5.70
C THR A 529 -33.68 5.78 -4.32
N ASP A 530 -34.96 5.65 -3.97
CA ASP A 530 -35.49 5.98 -2.65
C ASP A 530 -34.78 5.20 -1.53
N ARG A 531 -34.68 3.87 -1.69
CA ARG A 531 -33.95 3.01 -0.74
C ARG A 531 -32.48 3.40 -0.62
N THR A 532 -31.84 3.74 -1.74
CA THR A 532 -30.42 4.10 -1.78
C THR A 532 -30.17 5.44 -1.08
N ILE A 533 -30.97 6.47 -1.38
CA ILE A 533 -30.82 7.80 -0.79
C ILE A 533 -31.09 7.75 0.72
N MET A 534 -32.13 7.04 1.17
CA MET A 534 -32.40 6.88 2.60
C MET A 534 -31.27 6.14 3.32
N THR A 535 -30.67 5.13 2.70
CA THR A 535 -29.50 4.44 3.27
C THR A 535 -28.30 5.36 3.40
N ILE A 536 -28.02 6.19 2.39
CA ILE A 536 -26.95 7.19 2.43
C ILE A 536 -27.22 8.24 3.51
N SER A 537 -28.47 8.71 3.63
CA SER A 537 -28.87 9.68 4.65
C SER A 537 -28.63 9.14 6.07
N HIS A 538 -29.13 7.94 6.37
CA HIS A 538 -28.91 7.30 7.68
C HIS A 538 -27.43 7.00 7.97
N PHE A 539 -26.63 6.73 6.94
CA PHE A 539 -25.18 6.62 7.10
C PHE A 539 -24.54 7.98 7.42
N MET A 540 -24.94 9.05 6.73
CA MET A 540 -24.38 10.38 6.93
C MET A 540 -24.78 11.01 8.27
N GLU A 541 -25.90 10.60 8.87
CA GLU A 541 -26.26 10.95 10.26
C GLU A 541 -25.22 10.45 11.28
N CYS A 542 -24.44 9.41 10.97
CA CYS A 542 -23.34 8.95 11.82
C CYS A 542 -22.12 9.86 11.80
N VAL A 543 -21.97 10.70 10.77
CA VAL A 543 -20.77 11.50 10.55
C VAL A 543 -20.95 12.85 11.23
N ASN A 544 -20.08 13.17 12.19
CA ASN A 544 -20.13 14.47 12.84
C ASN A 544 -19.41 15.51 11.98
N LEU A 545 -20.18 16.33 11.26
CA LEU A 545 -19.66 17.44 10.45
C LEU A 545 -19.25 18.66 11.30
N ASN A 546 -19.82 18.82 12.49
CA ASN A 546 -19.44 19.87 13.46
C ASN A 546 -18.18 19.45 14.22
N LYS A 547 -17.04 19.61 13.55
CA LYS A 547 -15.73 19.15 14.03
C LYS A 547 -15.00 20.13 14.93
N LEU A 548 -15.19 21.43 14.72
CA LEU A 548 -14.35 22.46 15.32
C LEU A 548 -14.92 22.92 16.66
N GLU A 549 -14.08 22.94 17.69
CA GLU A 549 -14.43 23.44 19.02
C GLU A 549 -13.36 24.44 19.51
N ALA A 550 -13.79 25.65 19.83
CA ALA A 550 -12.92 26.74 20.24
C ALA A 550 -12.56 26.63 21.72
N VAL A 551 -11.29 26.88 22.04
CA VAL A 551 -10.72 26.79 23.38
C VAL A 551 -9.91 28.05 23.68
N PRO A 552 -10.09 28.68 24.86
CA PRO A 552 -9.38 29.91 25.20
C PRO A 552 -7.86 29.74 25.35
N ASP A 553 -7.39 28.67 25.99
CA ASP A 553 -5.98 28.49 26.35
C ASP A 553 -5.45 27.07 26.06
N GLU A 554 -4.14 26.96 25.83
CA GLU A 554 -3.45 25.70 25.54
C GLU A 554 -3.59 24.68 26.67
N GLY A 555 -3.54 25.12 27.94
CA GLY A 555 -3.70 24.24 29.09
C GLY A 555 -5.10 23.60 29.13
N TRP A 556 -6.14 24.37 28.81
CA TRP A 556 -7.50 23.85 28.73
C TRP A 556 -7.63 22.88 27.55
N LEU A 557 -7.02 23.20 26.40
CA LEU A 557 -7.01 22.33 25.22
C LEU A 557 -6.46 20.95 25.55
N VAL A 558 -5.34 20.87 26.30
CA VAL A 558 -4.75 19.59 26.71
C VAL A 558 -5.66 18.82 27.66
N SER A 559 -6.23 19.48 28.67
CA SER A 559 -7.16 18.80 29.59
C SER A 559 -8.40 18.25 28.86
N LYS A 560 -8.97 19.04 27.95
CA LYS A 560 -10.14 18.65 27.16
C LYS A 560 -9.80 17.59 26.11
N SER A 561 -8.61 17.63 25.53
CA SER A 561 -8.17 16.59 24.61
C SER A 561 -8.02 15.24 25.29
N MET A 562 -7.56 15.19 26.55
CA MET A 562 -7.48 13.92 27.29
C MET A 562 -8.88 13.33 27.55
N GLU A 563 -9.84 14.16 27.95
CA GLU A 563 -11.24 13.73 28.12
C GLU A 563 -11.84 13.20 26.80
N LEU A 564 -11.60 13.88 25.69
CA LEU A 564 -12.09 13.46 24.37
C LEU A 564 -11.34 12.22 23.84
N LEU A 565 -10.08 12.03 24.24
CA LEU A 565 -9.27 10.87 23.88
C LEU A 565 -9.77 9.62 24.61
N ASP A 566 -10.09 9.73 25.90
CA ASP A 566 -10.75 8.67 26.67
C ASP A 566 -12.09 8.27 26.02
N GLN A 567 -12.80 9.24 25.43
CA GLN A 567 -14.01 9.04 24.64
C GLN A 567 -13.75 8.63 23.18
N ARG A 568 -12.50 8.44 22.73
CA ARG A 568 -12.11 8.13 21.33
C ARG A 568 -12.73 9.06 20.28
N ARG A 569 -12.94 10.32 20.66
CA ARG A 569 -13.53 11.39 19.83
C ARG A 569 -12.57 12.56 19.62
N PHE A 570 -11.33 12.43 20.06
CA PHE A 570 -10.29 13.39 19.76
C PHE A 570 -9.65 13.08 18.40
N TRP A 571 -9.52 14.08 17.53
CA TRP A 571 -8.75 13.97 16.30
C TRP A 571 -7.45 14.77 16.38
N ALA A 572 -7.55 16.07 16.65
CA ALA A 572 -6.39 16.95 16.77
C ALA A 572 -6.67 18.21 17.58
N GLY A 573 -5.60 18.85 18.04
CA GLY A 573 -5.58 20.17 18.67
C GLY A 573 -4.69 21.12 17.88
N ILE A 574 -5.24 22.26 17.44
CA ILE A 574 -4.53 23.28 16.68
C ILE A 574 -4.23 24.46 17.60
N ILE A 575 -2.95 24.83 17.73
CA ILE A 575 -2.51 25.90 18.62
C ILE A 575 -1.81 26.98 17.82
N PHE A 576 -2.24 28.23 17.95
CA PHE A 576 -1.58 29.40 17.35
C PHE A 576 -0.82 30.19 18.44
N PRO A 577 0.47 29.89 18.68
CA PRO A 577 1.23 30.46 19.79
C PRO A 577 1.49 31.98 19.68
N GLU A 578 1.58 32.52 18.47
CA GLU A 578 1.98 33.92 18.24
C GLU A 578 0.78 34.89 18.16
N ILE A 579 -0.45 34.36 18.23
CA ILE A 579 -1.68 35.16 18.17
C ILE A 579 -2.07 35.57 19.59
N ALA A 580 -2.01 36.87 19.88
CA ALA A 580 -2.47 37.40 21.15
C ALA A 580 -4.01 37.30 21.25
N PRO A 581 -4.59 37.09 22.45
CA PRO A 581 -6.03 36.87 22.63
C PRO A 581 -6.94 38.04 22.21
N LYS A 582 -6.39 39.18 21.80
CA LYS A 582 -7.14 40.36 21.31
C LYS A 582 -6.66 40.88 19.95
N SER A 583 -5.79 40.17 19.24
CA SER A 583 -5.33 40.63 17.92
C SER A 583 -6.46 40.56 16.89
N VAL A 584 -6.60 41.61 16.10
CA VAL A 584 -7.60 41.74 15.03
C VAL A 584 -7.00 41.40 13.66
N ASP A 585 -5.69 41.55 13.51
CA ASP A 585 -4.96 41.27 12.27
C ASP A 585 -4.09 40.02 12.41
N LEU A 586 -4.01 39.24 11.33
CA LEU A 586 -3.14 38.07 11.23
C LEU A 586 -1.71 38.54 10.91
N PRO A 587 -0.67 38.09 11.64
CA PRO A 587 0.70 38.44 11.31
C PRO A 587 1.10 37.83 9.95
N HIS A 588 2.01 38.51 9.23
CA HIS A 588 2.51 38.04 7.94
C HIS A 588 3.17 36.65 7.99
N HIS A 589 3.73 36.30 9.14
CA HIS A 589 4.26 34.97 9.40
C HIS A 589 3.45 34.35 10.53
N VAL A 590 2.76 33.24 10.22
CA VAL A 590 1.93 32.51 11.17
C VAL A 590 2.63 31.22 11.51
N LYS A 591 2.91 31.01 12.80
CA LYS A 591 3.26 29.68 13.32
C LYS A 591 2.04 29.04 13.93
N TYR A 592 1.86 27.76 13.65
CA TYR A 592 0.83 26.93 14.27
C TYR A 592 1.42 25.58 14.67
N LYS A 593 0.81 24.93 15.66
CA LYS A 593 1.18 23.58 16.14
C LYS A 593 -0.03 22.68 15.98
N ILE A 594 0.17 21.51 15.37
CA ILE A 594 -0.83 20.44 15.35
C ILE A 594 -0.41 19.42 16.42
N ARG A 595 -1.28 19.20 17.42
CA ARG A 595 -1.13 18.15 18.45
C ARG A 595 -2.13 17.04 18.20
N MET A 596 -1.67 15.81 18.17
CA MET A 596 -2.49 14.62 17.96
C MET A 596 -2.03 13.54 18.92
N ASP A 597 -2.81 12.47 19.01
CA ASP A 597 -2.44 11.30 19.77
C ASP A 597 -1.23 10.56 19.14
N ILE A 598 -0.42 9.92 19.98
CA ILE A 598 0.83 9.24 19.58
C ILE A 598 0.58 8.04 18.67
N ASP A 599 -0.60 7.42 18.74
CA ASP A 599 -0.97 6.30 17.88
C ASP A 599 -1.39 6.76 16.48
N SER A 600 -1.76 8.03 16.32
CA SER A 600 -2.21 8.60 15.04
C SER A 600 -1.11 9.30 14.26
N VAL A 601 0.04 9.61 14.88
CA VAL A 601 1.13 10.37 14.25
C VAL A 601 2.46 9.66 14.46
N GLU A 602 3.42 9.93 13.58
CA GLU A 602 4.77 9.43 13.78
C GLU A 602 5.41 9.96 15.06
N ARG A 603 6.24 9.12 15.67
CA ARG A 603 6.98 9.50 16.87
C ARG A 603 8.04 10.54 16.53
N THR A 604 7.96 11.70 17.16
CA THR A 604 8.88 12.84 16.93
C THR A 604 10.21 12.73 17.68
N ASN A 605 10.48 11.59 18.32
CA ASN A 605 11.77 11.32 18.99
C ASN A 605 12.89 10.95 18.00
N LYS A 606 12.55 10.58 16.75
CA LYS A 606 13.49 10.28 15.68
C LYS A 606 13.04 10.91 14.36
N ILE A 607 14.02 11.31 13.54
CA ILE A 607 13.78 11.84 12.19
C ILE A 607 14.04 10.76 11.13
N LYS A 608 15.01 9.89 11.38
CA LYS A 608 15.42 8.75 10.54
C LYS A 608 15.58 7.52 11.43
N ASP A 609 15.40 6.33 10.86
CA ASP A 609 15.71 5.10 11.59
C ASP A 609 17.21 5.06 11.90
N LYS A 610 17.55 4.51 13.08
CA LYS A 610 18.95 4.38 13.50
C LYS A 610 19.72 3.45 12.55
N PHE A 611 19.02 2.48 11.99
CA PHE A 611 19.57 1.49 11.08
C PHE A 611 18.96 1.67 9.71
N TRP A 612 19.80 1.58 8.67
CA TRP A 612 19.30 1.51 7.31
C TRP A 612 18.77 0.11 7.06
N ASP A 613 17.52 0.03 6.61
CA ASP A 613 16.89 -1.21 6.18
C ASP A 613 16.61 -1.11 4.68
N SER A 614 16.82 -2.20 3.95
CA SER A 614 16.51 -2.28 2.53
C SER A 614 15.00 -2.34 2.31
N GLY A 615 14.49 -1.40 1.51
CA GLY A 615 13.09 -1.36 1.09
C GLY A 615 12.41 -0.01 1.32
N PRO A 616 11.27 0.24 0.65
CA PRO A 616 10.48 1.44 0.88
C PRO A 616 9.72 1.36 2.20
N ARG A 617 9.55 2.51 2.84
CA ARG A 617 8.57 2.72 3.91
C ARG A 617 7.17 2.78 3.31
N ALA A 618 6.59 1.61 3.11
CA ALA A 618 5.35 1.44 2.35
C ALA A 618 4.16 1.03 3.21
N ASP A 619 4.38 0.63 4.47
CA ASP A 619 3.30 0.11 5.31
C ASP A 619 2.29 1.23 5.64
N PRO A 620 1.01 1.07 5.28
CA PRO A 620 -0.02 2.05 5.58
C PRO A 620 -0.10 2.42 7.06
N PHE A 621 -0.03 1.45 7.97
CA PHE A 621 -0.40 1.71 9.36
C PHE A 621 0.79 2.04 10.24
N ASP A 622 1.95 1.45 9.96
CA ASP A 622 3.15 1.70 10.74
C ASP A 622 4.03 2.80 10.17
N ASP A 623 4.22 2.89 8.84
CA ASP A 623 5.11 3.88 8.21
C ASP A 623 4.39 5.16 7.73
N LEU A 624 3.10 5.06 7.38
CA LEU A 624 2.33 6.16 6.77
C LEU A 624 1.35 6.83 7.75
N ARG A 625 1.71 6.86 9.04
CA ARG A 625 0.86 7.41 10.12
C ARG A 625 0.43 8.85 9.86
N TYR A 626 1.30 9.69 9.31
CA TYR A 626 0.96 11.07 8.97
C TYR A 626 -0.23 11.21 8.00
N ILE A 627 -0.39 10.26 7.08
CA ILE A 627 -1.49 10.25 6.11
C ILE A 627 -2.73 9.60 6.75
N TRP A 628 -2.56 8.44 7.37
CA TRP A 628 -3.67 7.65 7.93
C TRP A 628 -4.28 8.23 9.20
N GLY A 629 -3.48 8.86 10.06
CA GLY A 629 -3.99 9.65 11.17
C GLY A 629 -4.57 11.00 10.74
N GLY A 630 -4.30 11.45 9.51
CA GLY A 630 -4.85 12.68 8.95
C GLY A 630 -4.11 13.96 9.35
N PHE A 631 -2.88 13.86 9.84
CA PHE A 631 -2.04 15.04 10.12
C PHE A 631 -1.80 15.87 8.85
N THR A 632 -1.44 15.22 7.74
CA THR A 632 -1.21 15.92 6.46
C THR A 632 -2.49 16.53 5.89
N TYR A 633 -3.64 15.91 6.13
CA TYR A 633 -4.94 16.45 5.74
C TYR A 633 -5.27 17.73 6.49
N LEU A 634 -5.06 17.74 7.82
CA LEU A 634 -5.21 18.95 8.62
C LEU A 634 -4.20 20.02 8.21
N GLN A 635 -2.95 19.64 7.95
CA GLN A 635 -1.92 20.55 7.49
C GLN A 635 -2.33 21.24 6.19
N ASP A 636 -2.78 20.50 5.18
CA ASP A 636 -3.23 21.06 3.90
C ASP A 636 -4.43 22.01 4.08
N VAL A 637 -5.47 21.58 4.81
CA VAL A 637 -6.68 22.39 5.00
C VAL A 637 -6.39 23.69 5.77
N ILE A 638 -5.55 23.63 6.81
CA ILE A 638 -5.16 24.80 7.61
C ILE A 638 -4.29 25.75 6.78
N GLU A 639 -3.32 25.24 6.03
CA GLU A 639 -2.46 26.07 5.17
C GLU A 639 -3.28 26.78 4.10
N GLN A 640 -4.19 26.08 3.42
CA GLN A 640 -5.09 26.71 2.45
C GLN A 640 -5.99 27.77 3.09
N ALA A 641 -6.48 27.54 4.31
CA ALA A 641 -7.25 28.54 5.06
C ALA A 641 -6.41 29.79 5.42
N ILE A 642 -5.16 29.60 5.84
CA ILE A 642 -4.23 30.70 6.13
C ILE A 642 -3.89 31.48 4.84
N ILE A 643 -3.58 30.78 3.75
CA ILE A 643 -3.29 31.40 2.45
C ILE A 643 -4.49 32.21 1.96
N ARG A 644 -5.71 31.67 2.05
CA ARG A 644 -6.93 32.35 1.62
C ARG A 644 -7.22 33.59 2.47
N THR A 645 -7.03 33.51 3.79
CA THR A 645 -7.24 34.65 4.69
C THR A 645 -6.19 35.75 4.50
N LEU A 646 -4.93 35.42 4.20
CA LEU A 646 -3.87 36.39 3.95
C LEU A 646 -3.93 37.03 2.55
N THR A 647 -4.23 36.23 1.51
CA THR A 647 -4.19 36.71 0.12
C THR A 647 -5.53 37.22 -0.38
N GLY A 648 -6.64 36.78 0.21
CA GLY A 648 -8.00 37.05 -0.28
C GLY A 648 -8.35 36.34 -1.60
N SER A 649 -7.49 35.46 -2.12
CA SER A 649 -7.74 34.75 -3.38
C SER A 649 -8.63 33.53 -3.18
N GLU A 650 -9.62 33.35 -4.04
CA GLU A 650 -10.48 32.15 -4.04
C GLU A 650 -9.95 31.00 -4.90
N LYS A 651 -8.77 31.17 -5.51
CA LYS A 651 -8.21 30.17 -6.41
C LYS A 651 -7.83 28.90 -5.63
N LYS A 652 -8.60 27.83 -5.82
CA LYS A 652 -8.29 26.51 -5.25
C LYS A 652 -7.06 25.92 -5.93
N THR A 653 -6.02 25.60 -5.15
CA THR A 653 -4.85 24.83 -5.61
C THR A 653 -4.95 23.42 -5.06
N GLY A 654 -4.98 22.41 -5.93
CA GLY A 654 -5.03 21.01 -5.51
C GLY A 654 -3.63 20.45 -5.27
N ILE A 655 -3.42 19.82 -4.11
CA ILE A 655 -2.16 19.16 -3.76
C ILE A 655 -2.34 17.63 -3.80
N TYR A 656 -1.36 16.95 -4.39
CA TYR A 656 -1.24 15.49 -4.39
C TYR A 656 0.11 15.09 -3.80
N VAL A 657 0.11 14.02 -3.00
CA VAL A 657 1.32 13.45 -2.42
C VAL A 657 1.65 12.15 -3.14
N GLN A 658 2.82 12.11 -3.77
CA GLN A 658 3.37 10.96 -4.47
C GLN A 658 4.63 10.49 -3.74
N GLN A 659 4.71 9.21 -3.42
CA GLN A 659 5.94 8.60 -2.91
C GLN A 659 6.91 8.41 -4.06
N MET A 660 8.20 8.62 -3.80
CA MET A 660 9.23 8.28 -4.79
C MET A 660 9.22 6.77 -5.02
N PRO A 661 9.32 6.30 -6.27
CA PRO A 661 9.44 4.88 -6.54
C PRO A 661 10.75 4.36 -5.95
N TYR A 662 10.72 3.13 -5.47
CA TYR A 662 11.88 2.48 -4.86
C TYR A 662 12.48 1.46 -5.83
N PRO A 663 13.81 1.46 -6.05
CA PRO A 663 14.44 0.53 -6.99
C PRO A 663 14.25 -0.92 -6.55
N CYS A 664 14.49 -1.86 -7.47
CA CYS A 664 14.48 -3.28 -7.12
C CYS A 664 15.48 -3.58 -5.99
N TYR A 665 15.04 -4.38 -5.03
CA TYR A 665 15.85 -4.72 -3.87
C TYR A 665 15.58 -6.14 -3.41
N VAL A 666 16.50 -6.67 -2.61
CA VAL A 666 16.36 -7.97 -1.97
C VAL A 666 16.19 -7.74 -0.49
N ASP A 667 15.11 -8.28 0.08
CA ASP A 667 14.90 -8.30 1.51
C ASP A 667 15.46 -9.61 2.07
N ASP A 668 16.52 -9.48 2.87
CA ASP A 668 17.25 -10.59 3.44
C ASP A 668 17.47 -10.38 4.95
N ILE A 669 16.47 -10.84 5.70
CA ILE A 669 16.44 -10.73 7.17
C ILE A 669 17.65 -11.43 7.79
N PHE A 670 18.05 -12.58 7.24
CA PHE A 670 19.16 -13.35 7.76
C PHE A 670 20.48 -12.60 7.58
N LEU A 671 20.72 -12.04 6.39
CA LEU A 671 21.96 -11.33 6.09
C LEU A 671 22.10 -10.08 6.96
N ARG A 672 21.01 -9.36 7.23
CA ARG A 672 20.99 -8.19 8.11
C ARG A 672 21.33 -8.50 9.57
N VAL A 673 20.80 -9.60 10.13
CA VAL A 673 21.12 -10.03 11.51
C VAL A 673 22.54 -10.60 11.59
N MET A 674 22.95 -11.34 10.56
CA MET A 674 24.28 -11.91 10.46
C MET A 674 25.36 -10.82 10.35
N SER A 675 25.09 -9.75 9.59
CA SER A 675 25.98 -8.62 9.36
C SER A 675 26.60 -8.08 10.66
N ARG A 676 25.76 -7.84 11.68
CA ARG A 676 26.21 -7.31 13.00
C ARG A 676 26.82 -8.36 13.93
N SER A 677 26.44 -9.63 13.77
CA SER A 677 26.88 -10.72 14.66
C SER A 677 28.04 -11.53 14.09
N MET A 678 28.46 -11.26 12.85
CA MET A 678 29.57 -11.92 12.16
C MET A 678 30.88 -11.94 12.98
N PRO A 679 31.34 -10.81 13.54
CA PRO A 679 32.54 -10.77 14.36
C PRO A 679 32.49 -11.71 15.57
N LEU A 680 31.31 -11.89 16.17
CA LEU A 680 31.12 -12.79 17.31
C LEU A 680 31.31 -14.24 16.90
N PHE A 681 30.69 -14.68 15.80
CA PHE A 681 30.85 -16.05 15.32
C PHE A 681 32.28 -16.36 14.88
N MET A 682 32.96 -15.38 14.26
CA MET A 682 34.34 -15.50 13.82
C MET A 682 35.32 -15.55 15.00
N THR A 683 35.13 -14.73 16.03
CA THR A 683 35.95 -14.79 17.26
C THR A 683 35.72 -16.11 18.01
N LEU A 684 34.49 -16.60 18.10
CA LEU A 684 34.17 -17.91 18.68
C LEU A 684 34.72 -19.08 17.87
N ALA A 685 34.87 -18.94 16.55
CA ALA A 685 35.44 -19.98 15.70
C ALA A 685 36.93 -20.25 16.03
N TRP A 686 37.71 -19.21 16.30
CA TRP A 686 39.15 -19.36 16.57
C TRP A 686 39.53 -19.36 18.05
N ILE A 687 38.57 -19.26 18.97
CA ILE A 687 38.84 -19.29 20.42
C ILE A 687 39.63 -20.54 20.85
N TYR A 688 39.32 -21.69 20.24
CA TYR A 688 40.02 -22.94 20.52
C TYR A 688 41.47 -22.89 20.01
N SER A 689 41.67 -22.40 18.77
CA SER A 689 42.99 -22.21 18.17
C SER A 689 43.87 -21.26 18.98
N VAL A 690 43.30 -20.17 19.48
CA VAL A 690 43.96 -19.21 20.38
C VAL A 690 44.43 -19.91 21.66
N ALA A 691 43.55 -20.70 22.29
CA ALA A 691 43.88 -21.42 23.52
C ALA A 691 44.99 -22.46 23.33
N THR A 692 45.02 -23.20 22.22
CA THR A 692 46.08 -24.18 21.92
C THR A 692 47.42 -23.50 21.60
N ILE A 693 47.42 -22.37 20.88
CA ILE A 693 48.66 -21.61 20.60
C ILE A 693 49.29 -21.11 21.90
N ILE A 694 48.50 -20.45 22.77
CA ILE A 694 48.98 -19.95 24.06
C ILE A 694 49.47 -21.10 24.94
N LYS A 695 48.73 -22.20 24.99
CA LYS A 695 49.14 -23.40 25.73
C LYS A 695 50.47 -23.95 25.23
N GLY A 696 50.67 -24.04 23.91
CA GLY A 696 51.91 -24.55 23.31
C GLY A 696 53.13 -23.74 23.71
N ILE A 697 53.04 -22.40 23.64
CA ILE A 697 54.15 -21.49 23.97
C ILE A 697 54.45 -21.53 25.48
N VAL A 698 53.42 -21.46 26.31
CA VAL A 698 53.61 -21.46 27.77
C VAL A 698 54.05 -22.84 28.26
N TYR A 699 53.64 -23.94 27.61
CA TYR A 699 54.15 -25.27 27.90
C TYR A 699 55.65 -25.39 27.61
N GLU A 700 56.12 -24.82 26.50
CA GLU A 700 57.56 -24.77 26.19
C GLU A 700 58.35 -23.94 27.20
N LYS A 701 57.75 -22.86 27.70
CA LYS A 701 58.30 -22.02 28.78
C LYS A 701 58.33 -22.76 30.12
N GLU A 702 57.26 -23.46 30.48
CA GLU A 702 57.12 -24.24 31.72
C GLU A 702 58.13 -25.39 31.77
N ALA A 703 58.32 -26.11 30.66
CA ALA A 703 59.29 -27.19 30.53
C ALA A 703 60.74 -26.72 30.29
N ARG A 704 60.99 -25.40 30.25
CA ARG A 704 62.33 -24.77 30.06
C ARG A 704 63.02 -25.15 28.74
N LEU A 705 62.26 -25.61 27.75
CA LEU A 705 62.79 -25.99 26.45
C LEU A 705 63.32 -24.75 25.70
N LYS A 706 62.69 -23.59 25.89
CA LYS A 706 63.10 -22.32 25.28
C LYS A 706 64.53 -21.89 25.66
N GLU A 707 64.83 -21.86 26.96
CA GLU A 707 66.19 -21.49 27.45
C GLU A 707 67.23 -22.54 27.06
N THR A 708 66.85 -23.81 27.04
CA THR A 708 67.74 -24.90 26.59
C THR A 708 68.14 -24.73 25.13
N MET A 709 67.20 -24.36 24.26
CA MET A 709 67.48 -24.05 22.84
C MET A 709 68.34 -22.79 22.69
N LYS A 710 68.21 -21.82 23.59
CA LYS A 710 69.07 -20.64 23.60
C LYS A 710 70.53 -20.97 23.98
N ILE A 711 70.74 -21.89 24.93
CA ILE A 711 72.06 -22.42 25.28
C ILE A 711 72.68 -23.19 24.10
N MET A 712 71.86 -23.86 23.29
CA MET A 712 72.28 -24.51 22.04
C MET A 712 72.66 -23.52 20.91
N GLY A 713 72.57 -22.21 21.15
CA GLY A 713 72.99 -21.17 20.22
C GLY A 713 71.89 -20.64 19.29
N LEU A 714 70.61 -20.92 19.56
CA LEU A 714 69.49 -20.34 18.79
C LEU A 714 69.11 -18.95 19.30
N ASN A 715 68.79 -18.05 18.36
CA ASN A 715 68.30 -16.71 18.69
C ASN A 715 66.78 -16.71 18.94
N ASN A 716 66.31 -15.82 19.84
CA ASN A 716 64.89 -15.67 20.19
C ASN A 716 64.02 -15.37 18.96
N GLY A 717 64.51 -14.56 18.01
CA GLY A 717 63.76 -14.22 16.80
C GLY A 717 63.38 -15.44 15.95
N ILE A 718 64.26 -16.45 15.87
CA ILE A 718 64.01 -17.68 15.10
C ILE A 718 62.96 -18.54 15.79
N LEU A 719 62.96 -18.58 17.14
CA LEU A 719 61.96 -19.33 17.92
C LEU A 719 60.56 -18.74 17.72
N TRP A 720 60.40 -17.42 17.81
CA TRP A 720 59.12 -16.76 17.55
C TRP A 720 58.69 -16.89 16.10
N LEU A 721 59.61 -16.74 15.14
CA LEU A 721 59.31 -16.95 13.72
C LEU A 721 58.83 -18.39 13.44
N SER A 722 59.45 -19.39 14.10
CA SER A 722 59.04 -20.78 13.98
C SER A 722 57.64 -21.04 14.56
N TRP A 723 57.33 -20.46 15.73
CA TRP A 723 55.97 -20.52 16.29
C TRP A 723 54.95 -19.77 15.44
N PHE A 724 55.33 -18.64 14.84
CA PHE A 724 54.49 -17.85 13.95
C PHE A 724 54.09 -18.65 12.72
N ILE A 725 55.07 -19.16 11.97
CA ILE A 725 54.84 -19.94 10.75
C ILE A 725 54.06 -21.23 11.09
N SER A 726 54.43 -21.95 12.16
CA SER A 726 53.72 -23.18 12.52
C SER A 726 52.30 -22.96 13.01
N SER A 727 51.97 -21.78 13.54
CA SER A 727 50.61 -21.44 13.98
C SER A 727 49.79 -20.80 12.87
N LEU A 728 50.44 -20.16 11.89
CA LEU A 728 49.79 -19.58 10.72
C LEU A 728 49.18 -20.65 9.80
N ILE A 729 49.86 -21.78 9.60
CA ILE A 729 49.39 -22.87 8.72
C ILE A 729 47.97 -23.38 9.07
N PRO A 730 47.67 -23.82 10.31
CA PRO A 730 46.32 -24.31 10.65
C PRO A 730 45.26 -23.21 10.60
N ILE A 731 45.59 -21.97 10.95
CA ILE A 731 44.66 -20.82 10.86
C ILE A 731 44.38 -20.46 9.40
N LEU A 732 45.38 -20.50 8.52
CA LEU A 732 45.21 -20.22 7.10
C LEU A 732 44.40 -21.32 6.40
N MET A 733 44.60 -22.58 6.82
CA MET A 733 43.78 -23.70 6.36
C MET A 733 42.32 -23.57 6.82
N SER A 734 42.09 -23.21 8.09
CA SER A 734 40.72 -23.01 8.59
C SER A 734 40.05 -21.79 7.94
N ALA A 735 40.78 -20.69 7.70
CA ALA A 735 40.29 -19.53 6.95
C ALA A 735 39.90 -19.92 5.51
N GLY A 736 40.73 -20.72 4.81
CA GLY A 736 40.42 -21.23 3.48
C GLY A 736 39.14 -22.07 3.46
N LEU A 737 39.03 -23.04 4.37
CA LEU A 737 37.82 -23.86 4.49
C LEU A 737 36.58 -23.04 4.83
N LEU A 738 36.72 -22.02 5.68
CA LEU A 738 35.64 -21.12 6.04
C LEU A 738 35.20 -20.25 4.85
N THR A 739 36.12 -19.69 4.08
CA THR A 739 35.77 -18.96 2.84
C THR A 739 35.04 -19.83 1.83
N PHE A 740 35.42 -21.10 1.72
CA PHE A 740 34.74 -22.07 0.88
C PHE A 740 33.31 -22.34 1.35
N ILE A 741 33.10 -22.52 2.66
CA ILE A 741 31.75 -22.68 3.25
C ILE A 741 30.91 -21.42 3.08
N LEU A 742 31.48 -20.23 3.29
CA LEU A 742 30.76 -18.97 3.15
C LEU A 742 30.23 -18.78 1.71
N LYS A 743 31.02 -19.18 0.70
CA LYS A 743 30.60 -19.07 -0.71
C LYS A 743 29.57 -20.13 -1.09
N ILE A 744 29.77 -21.39 -0.70
CA ILE A 744 28.80 -22.47 -0.99
C ILE A 744 27.49 -22.28 -0.24
N GLY A 745 27.56 -21.80 1.00
CA GLY A 745 26.41 -21.58 1.86
C GLY A 745 25.58 -20.35 1.50
N ASN A 746 25.89 -19.65 0.39
CA ASN A 746 25.24 -18.41 -0.03
C ASN A 746 25.09 -17.38 1.11
N LEU A 747 26.14 -17.28 1.93
CA LEU A 747 26.22 -16.29 3.03
C LEU A 747 26.70 -14.94 2.49
N PHE A 748 27.71 -14.95 1.62
CA PHE A 748 28.18 -13.79 0.86
C PHE A 748 28.11 -14.09 -0.65
N PRO A 749 26.92 -14.05 -1.27
CA PRO A 749 26.75 -14.31 -2.70
C PRO A 749 27.55 -13.36 -3.61
N TYR A 750 27.59 -12.06 -3.32
CA TYR A 750 28.13 -11.03 -4.20
C TYR A 750 29.65 -10.83 -4.05
N SER A 751 30.18 -11.01 -2.84
CA SER A 751 31.61 -10.81 -2.57
C SER A 751 32.54 -11.83 -3.23
N ASP A 752 33.74 -11.36 -3.61
CA ASP A 752 34.81 -12.18 -4.18
C ASP A 752 35.49 -13.05 -3.11
N PRO A 753 35.55 -14.39 -3.27
CA PRO A 753 36.13 -15.28 -2.26
C PRO A 753 37.60 -14.98 -1.92
N SER A 754 38.35 -14.45 -2.88
CA SER A 754 39.78 -14.12 -2.71
C SER A 754 39.99 -12.95 -1.74
N VAL A 755 39.13 -11.92 -1.79
CA VAL A 755 39.24 -10.76 -0.90
C VAL A 755 38.86 -11.15 0.53
N ILE A 756 37.78 -11.95 0.69
CA ILE A 756 37.38 -12.48 2.00
C ILE A 756 38.52 -13.33 2.58
N PHE A 757 39.14 -14.20 1.78
CA PHE A 757 40.27 -15.02 2.25
C PHE A 757 41.44 -14.15 2.72
N LEU A 758 41.78 -13.10 1.96
CA LEU A 758 42.83 -12.17 2.37
C LEU A 758 42.47 -11.46 3.69
N PHE A 759 41.24 -10.93 3.79
CA PHE A 759 40.77 -10.25 5.00
C PHE A 759 40.82 -11.15 6.25
N LEU A 760 40.37 -12.39 6.13
CA LEU A 760 40.45 -13.37 7.23
C LEU A 760 41.88 -13.81 7.54
N SER A 761 42.72 -13.96 6.52
CA SER A 761 44.13 -14.30 6.72
C SER A 761 44.88 -13.22 7.52
N LEU A 762 44.59 -11.94 7.25
CA LEU A 762 45.13 -10.82 7.99
C LEU A 762 44.65 -10.85 9.44
N PHE A 763 43.35 -11.05 9.67
CA PHE A 763 42.83 -11.21 11.03
C PHE A 763 43.49 -12.38 11.78
N GLY A 764 43.78 -13.49 11.09
CA GLY A 764 44.54 -14.61 11.62
C GLY A 764 45.96 -14.22 12.05
N VAL A 765 46.68 -13.44 11.23
CA VAL A 765 48.01 -12.91 11.56
C VAL A 765 47.97 -12.02 12.81
N VAL A 766 47.02 -11.09 12.88
CA VAL A 766 46.88 -10.22 14.06
C VAL A 766 46.54 -11.04 15.31
N THR A 767 45.63 -12.00 15.19
CA THR A 767 45.24 -12.89 16.30
C THR A 767 46.44 -13.68 16.83
N ILE A 768 47.32 -14.19 15.96
CA ILE A 768 48.56 -14.88 16.38
C ILE A 768 49.48 -13.93 17.15
N SER A 769 49.68 -12.70 16.65
CA SER A 769 50.53 -11.72 17.33
C SER A 769 49.96 -11.31 18.71
N GLN A 770 48.64 -11.20 18.83
CA GLN A 770 47.94 -10.98 20.09
C GLN A 770 48.11 -12.17 21.05
N CYS A 771 48.03 -13.41 20.55
CA CYS A 771 48.30 -14.61 21.34
C CYS A 771 49.73 -14.62 21.89
N PHE A 772 50.70 -14.20 21.09
CA PHE A 772 52.10 -14.11 21.53
C PHE A 772 52.26 -13.11 22.67
N LEU A 773 51.66 -11.93 22.54
CA LEU A 773 51.66 -10.92 23.59
C LEU A 773 51.06 -11.49 24.90
N ILE A 774 49.86 -12.09 24.83
CA ILE A 774 49.19 -12.69 25.99
C ILE A 774 50.04 -13.80 26.62
N SER A 775 50.70 -14.64 25.80
CA SER A 775 51.51 -15.76 26.29
C SER A 775 52.71 -15.33 27.13
N THR A 776 53.25 -14.13 26.92
CA THR A 776 54.44 -13.65 27.66
C THR A 776 54.17 -13.47 29.15
N PHE A 777 52.94 -13.09 29.53
CA PHE A 777 52.54 -12.81 30.91
C PHE A 777 52.32 -14.07 31.77
N PHE A 778 52.10 -15.23 31.14
CA PHE A 778 51.82 -16.46 31.86
C PHE A 778 53.06 -17.33 32.07
N SER A 779 53.01 -18.16 33.13
CA SER A 779 54.06 -19.10 33.52
C SER A 779 53.62 -20.56 33.53
N ARG A 780 52.31 -20.85 33.66
CA ARG A 780 51.74 -22.21 33.69
C ARG A 780 50.80 -22.45 32.51
N ALA A 781 50.98 -23.57 31.80
CA ALA A 781 50.33 -23.81 30.52
C ALA A 781 48.79 -23.95 30.60
N ASN A 782 48.27 -24.70 31.58
CA ASN A 782 46.82 -24.94 31.68
C ASN A 782 46.04 -23.68 32.11
N ILE A 783 46.61 -22.85 32.99
CA ILE A 783 46.03 -21.56 33.38
C ILE A 783 46.05 -20.61 32.19
N ALA A 784 47.19 -20.54 31.47
CA ALA A 784 47.32 -19.71 30.29
C ALA A 784 46.33 -20.10 29.18
N ALA A 785 46.07 -21.40 28.98
CA ALA A 785 45.10 -21.88 27.99
C ALA A 785 43.67 -21.39 28.30
N ALA A 786 43.23 -21.55 29.55
CA ALA A 786 41.87 -21.15 29.96
C ALA A 786 41.73 -19.62 30.02
N CYS A 787 42.66 -18.93 30.69
CA CYS A 787 42.64 -17.47 30.80
C CYS A 787 42.89 -16.79 29.45
N GLY A 788 43.70 -17.38 28.56
CA GLY A 788 43.99 -16.83 27.24
C GLY A 788 42.74 -16.74 26.35
N GLY A 789 41.91 -17.78 26.34
CA GLY A 789 40.62 -17.75 25.65
C GLY A 789 39.65 -16.72 26.22
N ILE A 790 39.61 -16.59 27.56
CA ILE A 790 38.76 -15.58 28.25
C ILE A 790 39.25 -14.16 27.94
N ILE A 791 40.56 -13.90 28.01
CA ILE A 791 41.14 -12.59 27.68
C ILE A 791 40.85 -12.22 26.23
N TYR A 792 40.98 -13.18 25.31
CA TYR A 792 40.63 -12.97 23.90
C TYR A 792 39.15 -12.58 23.72
N PHE A 793 38.23 -13.25 24.42
CA PHE A 793 36.81 -12.89 24.40
C PHE A 793 36.54 -11.52 25.04
N ILE A 794 37.21 -11.18 26.14
CA ILE A 794 37.09 -9.85 26.79
C ILE A 794 37.59 -8.75 25.86
N LEU A 795 38.66 -8.98 25.09
CA LEU A 795 39.18 -8.02 24.11
C LEU A 795 38.23 -7.81 22.91
N TYR A 796 37.26 -8.71 22.70
CA TYR A 796 36.19 -8.51 21.72
C TYR A 796 35.05 -7.62 22.25
N LEU A 797 34.71 -7.66 23.54
CA LEU A 797 33.56 -6.92 24.12
C LEU A 797 33.53 -5.41 23.83
N PRO A 798 34.66 -4.68 23.78
CA PRO A 798 34.67 -3.27 23.40
C PRO A 798 34.03 -2.98 22.04
N TYR A 799 34.06 -3.93 21.08
CA TYR A 799 33.39 -3.78 19.80
C TYR A 799 31.87 -3.66 19.98
N VAL A 800 31.27 -4.57 20.74
CA VAL A 800 29.82 -4.58 21.02
C VAL A 800 29.37 -3.27 21.69
N LEU A 801 30.21 -2.72 22.57
CA LEU A 801 29.96 -1.42 23.18
C LEU A 801 30.07 -0.29 22.15
N CYS A 802 31.07 -0.32 21.27
CA CYS A 802 31.21 0.70 20.25
C CYS A 802 30.02 0.71 19.27
N GLU A 803 29.54 -0.47 18.87
CA GLU A 803 28.33 -0.64 18.06
C GLU A 803 27.09 -0.04 18.74
N ALA A 804 26.88 -0.33 20.03
CA ALA A 804 25.74 0.21 20.76
C ALA A 804 25.73 1.75 20.80
N TRP A 805 26.93 2.35 20.89
CA TRP A 805 27.17 3.80 21.01
C TRP A 805 27.59 4.48 19.69
N GLN A 806 27.40 3.85 18.53
CA GLN A 806 27.86 4.32 17.22
C GLN A 806 27.51 5.79 16.91
N ASN A 807 26.34 6.26 17.36
CA ASN A 807 25.85 7.63 17.15
C ASN A 807 26.67 8.72 17.89
N TYR A 808 27.38 8.35 18.96
CA TYR A 808 28.16 9.28 19.78
C TYR A 808 29.67 9.17 19.52
N ILE A 809 30.12 8.10 18.88
CA ILE A 809 31.53 7.80 18.66
C ILE A 809 31.98 8.42 17.34
N GLY A 810 32.73 9.52 17.43
CA GLY A 810 33.37 10.16 16.29
C GLY A 810 34.54 9.37 15.70
N PHE A 811 34.99 9.78 14.52
CA PHE A 811 36.05 9.13 13.73
C PHE A 811 37.33 8.80 14.53
N TYR A 812 37.87 9.76 15.30
CA TYR A 812 39.11 9.54 16.06
C TYR A 812 38.95 8.49 17.15
N VAL A 813 37.79 8.45 17.82
CA VAL A 813 37.52 7.44 18.86
C VAL A 813 37.43 6.06 18.23
N ARG A 814 36.85 5.92 17.02
CA ARG A 814 36.87 4.65 16.28
C ARG A 814 38.30 4.20 15.94
N ILE A 815 39.17 5.11 15.52
CA ILE A 815 40.59 4.80 15.29
C ILE A 815 41.28 4.31 16.58
N PHE A 816 41.12 5.02 17.69
CA PHE A 816 41.71 4.59 18.96
C PHE A 816 41.15 3.25 19.45
N ALA A 817 39.84 3.03 19.30
CA ALA A 817 39.22 1.76 19.62
C ALA A 817 39.71 0.62 18.71
N SER A 818 40.02 0.93 17.44
CA SER A 818 40.56 -0.03 16.48
C SER A 818 42.01 -0.47 16.76
N LEU A 819 42.71 0.13 17.73
CA LEU A 819 43.99 -0.40 18.26
C LEU A 819 43.81 -1.75 19.01
N LEU A 820 42.57 -2.07 19.36
CA LEU A 820 42.17 -3.42 19.73
C LEU A 820 41.83 -4.18 18.44
N SER A 821 42.66 -5.17 18.11
CA SER A 821 42.54 -5.96 16.89
C SER A 821 41.14 -6.53 16.63
N SER A 822 40.45 -6.98 17.68
CA SER A 822 39.08 -7.53 17.60
C SER A 822 38.04 -6.47 17.22
N VAL A 823 38.28 -5.20 17.57
CA VAL A 823 37.42 -4.06 17.21
C VAL A 823 37.66 -3.63 15.77
N ALA A 824 38.92 -3.55 15.34
CA ALA A 824 39.25 -3.28 13.93
C ALA A 824 38.65 -4.31 12.99
N PHE A 825 38.74 -5.59 13.35
CA PHE A 825 38.10 -6.67 12.61
C PHE A 825 36.57 -6.56 12.63
N GLY A 826 35.98 -6.21 13.79
CA GLY A 826 34.53 -6.02 13.93
C GLY A 826 33.98 -4.97 12.97
N TYR A 827 34.56 -3.77 12.96
CA TYR A 827 34.20 -2.74 11.99
C TYR A 827 34.46 -3.21 10.55
N GLY A 828 35.58 -3.89 10.30
CA GLY A 828 35.87 -4.46 8.98
C GLY A 828 34.74 -5.37 8.49
N CYS A 829 34.23 -6.28 9.32
CA CYS A 829 33.09 -7.13 9.00
C CYS A 829 31.79 -6.35 8.75
N GLU A 830 31.50 -5.32 9.55
CA GLU A 830 30.33 -4.45 9.34
C GLU A 830 30.36 -3.85 7.92
N TYR A 831 31.49 -3.27 7.50
CA TYR A 831 31.62 -2.72 6.14
C TYR A 831 31.53 -3.77 5.05
N VAL A 832 32.10 -4.97 5.26
CA VAL A 832 31.93 -6.09 4.31
C VAL A 832 30.45 -6.43 4.14
N SER A 833 29.71 -6.48 5.24
CA SER A 833 28.29 -6.77 5.20
C SER A 833 27.46 -5.64 4.61
N LEU A 834 27.81 -4.37 4.81
CA LEU A 834 27.17 -3.24 4.14
C LEU A 834 27.31 -3.31 2.60
N PHE A 835 28.50 -3.66 2.09
CA PHE A 835 28.69 -3.88 0.65
C PHE A 835 27.85 -5.05 0.12
N GLU A 836 27.65 -6.08 0.94
CA GLU A 836 26.81 -7.23 0.59
C GLU A 836 25.32 -6.86 0.60
N GLU A 837 24.86 -6.09 1.59
CA GLU A 837 23.48 -5.58 1.68
C GLU A 837 23.12 -4.67 0.50
N GLN A 838 24.10 -3.94 -0.04
CA GLN A 838 23.93 -3.10 -1.24
C GLN A 838 23.93 -3.89 -2.56
N GLY A 839 24.27 -5.18 -2.54
CA GLY A 839 24.33 -6.04 -3.73
C GLY A 839 25.55 -5.84 -4.63
N ILE A 840 26.50 -4.97 -4.26
CA ILE A 840 27.79 -4.78 -4.95
C ILE A 840 28.76 -5.90 -4.54
N GLY A 841 28.74 -6.27 -3.26
CA GLY A 841 29.68 -7.18 -2.64
C GLY A 841 31.09 -6.60 -2.55
N LEU A 842 31.96 -7.27 -1.78
CA LEU A 842 33.35 -6.89 -1.67
C LEU A 842 34.14 -7.38 -2.90
N GLN A 843 34.40 -6.45 -3.83
CA GLN A 843 35.26 -6.65 -4.99
C GLN A 843 36.63 -5.96 -4.79
N TRP A 844 37.66 -6.39 -5.52
CA TRP A 844 38.98 -5.75 -5.48
C TRP A 844 38.95 -4.27 -5.87
N ASN A 845 38.05 -3.88 -6.77
CA ASN A 845 37.91 -2.51 -7.23
C ASN A 845 37.26 -1.63 -6.15
N SER A 846 36.25 -2.15 -5.46
CA SER A 846 35.50 -1.44 -4.41
C SER A 846 36.17 -1.48 -3.04
N PHE A 847 37.32 -2.15 -2.89
CA PHE A 847 38.06 -2.22 -1.62
C PHE A 847 38.49 -0.84 -1.08
N PHE A 848 38.69 0.13 -1.97
CA PHE A 848 39.07 1.51 -1.64
C PHE A 848 37.89 2.49 -1.68
N GLU A 849 36.72 2.05 -2.14
CA GLU A 849 35.52 2.88 -2.21
C GLU A 849 34.85 2.96 -0.83
N ARG A 850 34.10 4.04 -0.62
CA ARG A 850 33.37 4.30 0.64
C ARG A 850 31.88 4.08 0.39
N PRO A 851 31.21 3.18 1.14
CA PRO A 851 29.80 2.85 0.90
C PRO A 851 28.83 3.91 1.44
N VAL A 852 29.28 4.75 2.38
CA VAL A 852 28.49 5.84 2.97
C VAL A 852 29.26 7.14 2.81
N GLU A 853 28.72 8.09 2.06
CA GLU A 853 29.40 9.36 1.75
C GLU A 853 29.67 10.22 3.00
N GLU A 854 28.87 10.07 4.06
CA GLU A 854 28.97 10.83 5.31
C GLU A 854 29.99 10.26 6.31
N ASP A 855 30.40 8.99 6.19
CA ASP A 855 31.35 8.39 7.12
C ASP A 855 32.80 8.48 6.62
N ASN A 856 33.69 8.88 7.52
CA ASN A 856 35.13 9.01 7.23
C ASN A 856 35.89 7.70 7.44
N PHE A 857 35.29 6.71 8.10
CA PHE A 857 35.91 5.40 8.32
C PHE A 857 35.66 4.46 7.12
N SER A 858 36.64 3.63 6.77
CA SER A 858 36.57 2.73 5.61
C SER A 858 37.21 1.37 5.90
N LEU A 859 36.89 0.37 5.08
CA LEU A 859 37.47 -0.98 5.19
C LEU A 859 39.00 -0.96 5.05
N THR A 860 39.56 -0.10 4.19
CA THR A 860 41.00 0.06 4.03
C THR A 860 41.67 0.51 5.33
N ILE A 861 41.03 1.42 6.07
CA ILE A 861 41.53 1.90 7.37
C ILE A 861 41.50 0.75 8.39
N ALA A 862 40.43 -0.05 8.43
CA ALA A 862 40.37 -1.22 9.31
C ALA A 862 41.50 -2.23 9.02
N VAL A 863 41.76 -2.52 7.74
CA VAL A 863 42.85 -3.41 7.33
C VAL A 863 44.23 -2.83 7.68
N PHE A 864 44.43 -1.53 7.48
CA PHE A 864 45.66 -0.86 7.89
C PHE A 864 45.89 -0.93 9.40
N MET A 865 44.84 -0.70 10.19
CA MET A 865 44.91 -0.78 11.67
C MET A 865 45.23 -2.20 12.13
N MET A 866 44.64 -3.23 11.52
CA MET A 866 44.99 -4.63 11.79
C MET A 866 46.49 -4.93 11.54
N VAL A 867 47.05 -4.46 10.42
CA VAL A 867 48.48 -4.64 10.14
C VAL A 867 49.36 -3.89 11.15
N LEU A 868 48.96 -2.66 11.51
CA LEU A 868 49.64 -1.86 12.52
C LEU A 868 49.61 -2.53 13.91
N ASP A 869 48.46 -3.07 14.32
CA ASP A 869 48.31 -3.83 15.57
C ASP A 869 49.22 -5.06 15.60
N SER A 870 49.33 -5.78 14.47
CA SER A 870 50.22 -6.94 14.40
C SER A 870 51.68 -6.56 14.66
N PHE A 871 52.12 -5.44 14.07
CA PHE A 871 53.46 -4.91 14.31
C PHE A 871 53.63 -4.46 15.77
N LEU A 872 52.66 -3.75 16.33
CA LEU A 872 52.70 -3.27 17.72
C LEU A 872 52.73 -4.43 18.72
N TYR A 873 51.87 -5.45 18.57
CA TYR A 873 51.86 -6.62 19.43
C TYR A 873 53.16 -7.43 19.30
N GLY A 874 53.73 -7.52 18.09
CA GLY A 874 55.06 -8.10 17.88
C GLY A 874 56.16 -7.35 18.62
N LEU A 875 56.17 -6.02 18.54
CA LEU A 875 57.13 -5.15 19.24
C LEU A 875 56.98 -5.24 20.76
N MET A 876 55.74 -5.24 21.27
CA MET A 876 55.45 -5.43 22.69
C MET A 876 55.90 -6.81 23.18
N THR A 877 55.67 -7.87 22.39
CA THR A 877 56.13 -9.23 22.72
C THR A 877 57.65 -9.27 22.86
N TRP A 878 58.38 -8.69 21.89
CA TRP A 878 59.84 -8.62 21.93
C TRP A 878 60.36 -7.81 23.13
N TYR A 879 59.73 -6.68 23.44
CA TYR A 879 60.09 -5.83 24.57
C TYR A 879 59.83 -6.50 25.91
N ILE A 880 58.60 -6.98 26.14
CA ILE A 880 58.18 -7.59 27.41
C ILE A 880 58.98 -8.86 27.68
N GLU A 881 59.24 -9.69 26.67
CA GLU A 881 60.07 -10.88 26.87
C GLU A 881 61.51 -10.54 27.27
N SER A 882 62.07 -9.47 26.70
CA SER A 882 63.45 -9.06 27.00
C SER A 882 63.60 -8.48 28.41
N VAL A 883 62.57 -7.77 28.90
CA VAL A 883 62.57 -7.14 30.24
C VAL A 883 62.08 -8.12 31.32
N PHE A 884 61.05 -8.91 31.02
CA PHE A 884 60.42 -9.90 31.90
C PHE A 884 60.42 -11.29 31.26
N PRO A 885 61.58 -11.98 31.18
CA PRO A 885 61.65 -13.32 30.59
C PRO A 885 61.00 -14.41 31.49
N GLY A 886 60.60 -14.08 32.71
CA GLY A 886 60.01 -15.00 33.70
C GLY A 886 61.02 -15.47 34.75
N GLN A 887 60.69 -16.55 35.48
CA GLN A 887 61.49 -17.03 36.63
C GLN A 887 62.91 -17.53 36.28
N TYR A 888 63.18 -17.85 35.01
CA TYR A 888 64.37 -18.61 34.61
C TYR A 888 65.23 -17.92 33.53
N GLY A 889 64.82 -16.77 33.00
CA GLY A 889 65.60 -16.02 32.03
C GLY A 889 66.32 -14.83 32.67
N ILE A 890 67.38 -14.35 32.02
CA ILE A 890 68.15 -13.19 32.49
C ILE A 890 67.45 -11.91 32.01
N PRO A 891 66.89 -11.06 32.89
CA PRO A 891 66.19 -9.85 32.50
C PRO A 891 67.18 -8.78 32.00
N ARG A 892 66.81 -8.08 30.93
CA ARG A 892 67.53 -6.89 30.45
C ARG A 892 66.96 -5.62 31.12
N PRO A 893 67.77 -4.56 31.31
CA PRO A 893 67.26 -3.30 31.83
C PRO A 893 66.19 -2.71 30.91
N TRP A 894 65.20 -1.99 31.46
CA TRP A 894 64.07 -1.44 30.69
C TRP A 894 64.50 -0.51 29.55
N TYR A 895 65.63 0.19 29.69
CA TYR A 895 66.20 1.10 28.69
C TYR A 895 67.14 0.40 27.69
N PHE A 896 67.17 -0.94 27.63
CA PHE A 896 68.04 -1.69 26.71
C PHE A 896 67.91 -1.30 25.23
N PRO A 897 66.73 -0.92 24.67
CA PRO A 897 66.62 -0.59 23.26
C PRO A 897 67.41 0.67 22.88
N PHE A 898 67.68 1.56 23.84
CA PHE A 898 68.43 2.80 23.63
C PHE A 898 69.94 2.64 23.82
N MET A 899 70.41 1.45 24.22
CA MET A 899 71.84 1.17 24.38
C MET A 899 72.48 0.81 23.03
N LYS A 900 73.56 1.52 22.66
CA LYS A 900 74.35 1.19 21.46
C LYS A 900 74.97 -0.21 21.51
N SER A 901 75.34 -0.71 22.70
CA SER A 901 75.88 -2.05 22.91
C SER A 901 74.90 -3.18 22.57
N TYR A 902 73.58 -2.91 22.58
CA TYR A 902 72.61 -3.93 22.21
C TYR A 902 72.57 -4.18 20.70
N TRP A 903 72.62 -3.10 19.90
CA TRP A 903 72.49 -3.17 18.45
C TRP A 903 73.81 -3.49 17.73
N PHE A 904 74.94 -3.02 18.28
CA PHE A 904 76.25 -3.14 17.64
C PHE A 904 77.17 -4.20 18.25
N GLY A 905 76.74 -4.87 19.33
CA GLY A 905 77.49 -5.93 20.01
C GLY A 905 78.42 -5.40 21.08
#